data_AF-A0A4R3I0D7-F1
#
_entry.id   AF-A0A4R3I0D7-F1
#
_cell.length_a   1.000
_cell.length_b   1.000
_cell.length_c   1.000
_cell.angle_alpha   90.00
_cell.angle_beta   90.00
_cell.angle_gamma   90.00
#
_symmetry.space_group_name_H-M   'P 1'
#
loop_
_entity.id
_entity.type
_entity.pdbx_description
1 polymer ?
#
loop_
_entity_poly.entity_id
_entity_poly.type
_entity_poly.pdbx_seq_one_letter_code
_entity_poly.pdbx_strand_id
1 'polypeptide(L)'
;MMRYSALALTLAMIGCSGDSLTGDQKSTVTATTELTEPLQFLGSTDHEVVSVSGGATWVQDDSGDYVYDNNGTTYTKRAILYSAESFQSDSGFRLTVEYTTGTIADSAAHNFSFGLVSDETDLANYSGFNPFSAETSVYSLGVNLTAADGTDFRGLNFANATEVVSLDESGTRVQFATGEPTTVTLEIGIGGSYNYRINDEFEASGVLVDGFDSSKNYHVVVYGQDDHGGGKSIQSISLEKAPAAGERAAGLRGTWYSGIHPTLIDDRLKSLKTLDGFGVGLTDGASLSAQHYGPSKLIESLDGGDEVVPTWGDLSLDDPETDDVMDYINIIKDAGFKVKMYTNSENFVGTNQDQFVEFVESWMAYCDTDPDVQAFINSQPYHTGIWNSATGDYEDATDTYPLRKYMFAYAEYMLKEYSLRYGPYVDSWIFDDGATMEDMGDSATSGLIEEQRIYQAFADAARAGNPDIPVAFNNGRSTVNYNSYPFAHAVQFDDFTFGHAFGGNNNHAEKVDGNQFNLNYQHITRMTDTNGYVHADGNWAWDDLIVGNFHSKLSTTAWKYGPNQAWEQDDFNQWSLEAMQAGGSMTWDGSYNRTITTVYDWVYVLLEGTDEYLMAYESPGAPNWARGSTPLPTAYLGESYSHELTEGDDFWDPEGDEIIQLRIVDTDSAPAWLSVEKTDTGVWTLSGVPTESEAAAYEFSLEIADASGATSRSVELLVE
;
A
#
# COMPACT_ATOMS: atom_id res chain seq x y z
N MET A 1 -45.63 -23.16 4.53
CA MET A 1 -45.94 -23.52 5.94
C MET A 1 -44.63 -23.53 6.71
N MET A 2 -44.22 -22.34 7.17
CA MET A 2 -43.00 -22.14 7.94
C MET A 2 -43.19 -22.61 9.38
N ARG A 3 -42.20 -23.31 9.92
CA ARG A 3 -42.03 -23.50 11.36
C ARG A 3 -40.61 -23.08 11.70
N TYR A 4 -40.47 -21.88 12.23
CA TYR A 4 -39.30 -21.45 12.99
C TYR A 4 -39.34 -22.15 14.36
N SER A 5 -38.22 -22.73 14.78
CA SER A 5 -37.99 -23.19 16.15
C SER A 5 -36.69 -22.58 16.64
N ALA A 6 -36.83 -21.70 17.64
CA ALA A 6 -35.76 -21.04 18.38
C ALA A 6 -34.91 -22.06 19.15
N LEU A 7 -33.59 -21.90 19.09
CA LEU A 7 -32.64 -22.63 19.91
C LEU A 7 -32.18 -21.72 21.06
N ALA A 8 -32.50 -22.11 22.29
CA ALA A 8 -32.05 -21.46 23.51
C ALA A 8 -30.69 -22.05 23.94
N LEU A 9 -29.66 -21.21 24.00
CA LEU A 9 -28.33 -21.58 24.49
C LEU A 9 -28.36 -21.60 26.03
N THR A 10 -28.18 -22.78 26.63
CA THR A 10 -28.02 -22.95 28.08
C THR A 10 -26.54 -23.19 28.37
N LEU A 11 -25.88 -22.19 28.98
CA LEU A 11 -24.49 -22.27 29.40
C LEU A 11 -24.39 -23.09 30.71
N ALA A 12 -23.80 -24.27 30.65
CA ALA A 12 -23.49 -25.09 31.83
C ALA A 12 -21.97 -25.07 32.07
N MET A 13 -21.53 -24.28 33.06
CA MET A 13 -20.19 -24.38 33.62
C MET A 13 -20.02 -25.70 34.36
N ILE A 14 -19.01 -26.49 33.99
CA ILE A 14 -18.46 -27.56 34.83
C ILE A 14 -16.99 -27.26 35.03
N GLY A 15 -16.63 -26.97 36.28
CA GLY A 15 -15.25 -26.79 36.72
C GLY A 15 -14.54 -28.13 36.91
N CYS A 16 -13.24 -28.13 36.60
CA CYS A 16 -12.28 -29.09 37.12
C CYS A 16 -11.05 -28.34 37.64
N SER A 17 -10.80 -28.55 38.93
CA SER A 17 -9.67 -28.07 39.71
C SER A 17 -8.43 -28.95 39.55
N GLY A 18 -7.23 -28.35 39.52
CA GLY A 18 -5.95 -29.04 39.69
C GLY A 18 -4.74 -28.09 39.70
N ASP A 19 -4.26 -27.78 40.92
CA ASP A 19 -2.99 -27.19 41.37
C ASP A 19 -1.74 -27.51 40.50
N SER A 20 -0.61 -26.78 40.41
CA SER A 20 0.01 -25.63 41.11
C SER A 20 1.35 -25.25 40.44
N LEU A 21 1.97 -24.13 40.89
CA LEU A 21 3.37 -23.63 40.73
C LEU A 21 3.54 -22.44 39.74
N THR A 22 3.33 -21.18 40.15
CA THR A 22 4.18 -20.24 40.95
C THR A 22 4.99 -19.30 40.06
N GLY A 23 4.65 -17.99 40.04
CA GLY A 23 5.58 -16.99 39.54
C GLY A 23 5.11 -15.57 39.19
N ASP A 24 3.83 -15.20 39.23
CA ASP A 24 3.44 -13.85 38.74
C ASP A 24 3.76 -12.72 39.74
N GLN A 25 4.85 -12.01 39.47
CA GLN A 25 4.96 -10.60 39.85
C GLN A 25 4.06 -9.79 38.92
N LYS A 26 2.89 -9.39 39.42
CA LYS A 26 2.10 -8.33 38.79
C LYS A 26 2.86 -7.01 38.92
N SER A 27 3.56 -6.62 37.86
CA SER A 27 3.89 -5.21 37.62
C SER A 27 2.57 -4.45 37.48
N THR A 28 2.48 -3.30 38.13
CA THR A 28 1.49 -2.27 37.81
C THR A 28 1.75 -1.81 36.39
N VAL A 29 1.02 -2.37 35.43
CA VAL A 29 0.93 -1.87 34.06
C VAL A 29 0.18 -0.54 34.14
N THR A 30 0.92 0.55 33.95
CA THR A 30 0.37 1.86 33.60
C THR A 30 -0.48 1.67 32.34
N ALA A 31 -1.66 2.28 32.26
CA ALA A 31 -2.51 2.17 31.08
C ALA A 31 -1.72 2.55 29.81
N THR A 32 -1.44 1.56 28.98
CA THR A 32 -0.93 1.73 27.62
C THR A 32 -2.12 1.98 26.72
N THR A 33 -2.12 3.11 26.01
CA THR A 33 -3.09 3.40 24.96
C THR A 33 -2.57 2.76 23.69
N GLU A 34 -3.11 1.61 23.32
CA GLU A 34 -2.88 1.03 21.99
C GLU A 34 -3.56 1.93 20.96
N LEU A 35 -2.82 2.36 19.93
CA LEU A 35 -3.37 3.21 18.87
C LEU A 35 -4.42 2.41 18.09
N THR A 36 -5.68 2.78 18.28
CA THR A 36 -6.83 2.14 17.58
C THR A 36 -7.42 3.03 16.49
N GLU A 37 -7.09 4.33 16.50
CA GLU A 37 -7.53 5.34 15.54
C GLU A 37 -6.39 6.37 15.32
N PRO A 38 -6.36 7.07 14.17
CA PRO A 38 -5.41 8.17 13.94
C PRO A 38 -5.47 9.22 15.05
N LEU A 39 -4.34 9.51 15.68
CA LEU A 39 -4.24 10.59 16.66
C LEU A 39 -3.81 11.88 15.98
N GLN A 40 -4.76 12.81 15.85
CA GLN A 40 -4.43 14.20 15.57
C GLN A 40 -3.86 14.86 16.82
N PHE A 41 -2.57 15.12 16.79
CA PHE A 41 -1.80 15.65 17.91
C PHE A 41 -2.12 17.13 18.18
N LEU A 42 -2.41 17.90 17.12
CA LEU A 42 -2.73 19.32 17.22
C LEU A 42 -4.25 19.52 17.22
N GLY A 43 -4.84 19.42 18.41
CA GLY A 43 -6.29 19.52 18.64
C GLY A 43 -6.74 18.91 19.97
N SER A 44 -5.93 18.02 20.55
CA SER A 44 -6.06 17.51 21.92
C SER A 44 -5.17 18.30 22.89
N THR A 45 -5.52 18.34 24.17
CA THR A 45 -4.82 19.16 25.20
C THR A 45 -3.50 18.59 25.69
N ASP A 46 -2.98 17.52 25.10
CA ASP A 46 -2.03 16.63 25.78
C ASP A 46 -0.62 16.67 25.17
N HIS A 47 -0.02 17.86 25.23
CA HIS A 47 1.39 18.08 24.89
C HIS A 47 2.10 18.86 26.00
N GLU A 48 3.42 18.71 26.05
CA GLU A 48 4.29 19.37 27.03
C GLU A 48 5.39 20.15 26.31
N VAL A 49 5.81 21.27 26.91
CA VAL A 49 6.87 22.12 26.36
C VAL A 49 7.96 22.30 27.41
N VAL A 50 9.19 21.99 27.03
CA VAL A 50 10.37 22.09 27.90
C VAL A 50 11.40 23.04 27.30
N SER A 51 11.74 24.08 28.06
CA SER A 51 12.91 24.93 27.78
C SER A 51 14.19 24.19 28.15
N VAL A 52 14.83 23.54 27.17
CA VAL A 52 16.09 22.80 27.35
C VAL A 52 17.26 23.75 27.67
N SER A 53 17.33 24.91 27.03
CA SER A 53 18.38 25.90 27.26
C SER A 53 17.95 27.30 26.85
N GLY A 54 18.51 28.30 27.54
CA GLY A 54 18.43 29.70 27.17
C GLY A 54 17.05 30.35 27.32
N GLY A 55 16.02 29.63 27.77
CA GLY A 55 14.66 30.16 27.92
C GLY A 55 13.84 30.17 26.62
N ALA A 56 14.28 29.43 25.59
CA ALA A 56 13.44 29.19 24.41
C ALA A 56 12.24 28.31 24.78
N THR A 57 11.19 28.41 23.98
CA THR A 57 9.97 27.64 24.18
C THR A 57 9.22 27.47 22.85
N TRP A 58 8.19 26.63 22.85
CA TRP A 58 7.19 26.56 21.80
C TRP A 58 5.90 27.17 22.34
N VAL A 59 5.29 28.06 21.57
CA VAL A 59 4.02 28.72 21.94
C VAL A 59 2.99 28.48 20.86
N GLN A 60 1.77 28.17 21.29
CA GLN A 60 0.65 28.14 20.38
C GLN A 60 0.23 29.57 20.04
N ASP A 61 0.06 29.88 18.76
CA ASP A 61 -0.43 31.18 18.31
C ASP A 61 -1.96 31.20 18.16
N ASP A 62 -2.51 32.32 17.65
CA ASP A 62 -3.96 32.50 17.48
C ASP A 62 -4.57 31.57 16.40
N SER A 63 -3.74 30.99 15.52
CA SER A 63 -4.14 30.00 14.50
C SER A 63 -4.24 28.58 15.06
N GLY A 64 -3.60 28.32 16.19
CA GLY A 64 -3.42 26.98 16.73
C GLY A 64 -2.07 26.33 16.40
N ASP A 65 -1.23 27.01 15.61
CA ASP A 65 0.11 26.54 15.23
C ASP A 65 1.07 26.68 16.40
N TYR A 66 2.03 25.74 16.52
CA TYR A 66 3.13 25.89 17.46
C TYR A 66 4.27 26.66 16.80
N VAL A 67 4.57 27.84 17.31
CA VAL A 67 5.67 28.70 16.84
C VAL A 67 6.83 28.66 17.83
N TYR A 68 8.04 28.51 17.30
CA TYR A 68 9.25 28.54 18.13
C TYR A 68 9.55 29.97 18.60
N ASP A 69 9.60 30.15 19.92
CA ASP A 69 9.92 31.42 20.56
C ASP A 69 11.34 31.41 21.14
N ASN A 70 12.17 32.31 20.61
CA ASN A 70 13.56 32.47 20.99
C ASN A 70 13.80 33.54 22.07
N ASN A 71 12.80 33.93 22.87
CA ASN A 71 12.83 35.01 23.89
C ASN A 71 13.90 34.90 25.00
N GLY A 72 14.84 33.98 24.87
CA GLY A 72 16.03 33.82 25.68
C GLY A 72 17.10 34.91 25.55
N THR A 73 17.97 34.99 26.57
CA THR A 73 19.09 35.97 26.62
C THR A 73 20.48 35.35 26.42
N THR A 74 20.58 34.03 26.17
CA THR A 74 21.85 33.31 25.96
C THR A 74 21.95 32.75 24.55
N TYR A 75 23.16 32.36 24.14
CA TYR A 75 23.39 31.55 22.94
C TYR A 75 22.87 30.12 23.15
N THR A 76 22.60 29.40 22.06
CA THR A 76 22.07 28.03 22.01
C THR A 76 20.75 27.87 22.77
N LYS A 77 19.79 28.69 22.38
CA LYS A 77 18.41 28.61 22.90
C LYS A 77 17.76 27.37 22.33
N ARG A 78 17.30 26.46 23.18
CA ARG A 78 16.79 25.13 22.79
C ARG A 78 15.50 24.85 23.52
N ALA A 79 14.53 24.28 22.82
CA ALA A 79 13.29 23.80 23.41
C ALA A 79 12.82 22.54 22.70
N ILE A 80 12.05 21.73 23.44
CA ILE A 80 11.29 20.62 22.87
C ILE A 80 9.80 20.83 23.13
N LEU A 81 9.00 20.39 22.18
CA LEU A 81 7.57 20.15 22.29
C LEU A 81 7.38 18.64 22.14
N TYR A 82 6.61 17.99 23.00
CA TYR A 82 6.41 16.55 22.90
C TYR A 82 5.03 16.09 23.39
N SER A 83 4.63 14.89 23.00
CA SER A 83 3.37 14.28 23.43
C SER A 83 3.38 13.94 24.92
N ALA A 84 2.31 14.28 25.65
CA ALA A 84 2.24 13.93 27.08
C ALA A 84 2.11 12.41 27.27
N GLU A 85 1.39 11.74 26.37
CA GLU A 85 1.31 10.29 26.29
C GLU A 85 2.41 9.71 25.39
N SER A 86 2.76 8.46 25.64
CA SER A 86 3.65 7.64 24.83
C SER A 86 2.85 6.55 24.11
N PHE A 87 3.29 6.14 22.93
CA PHE A 87 2.58 5.21 22.05
C PHE A 87 3.42 3.98 21.73
N GLN A 88 2.77 2.84 21.54
CA GLN A 88 3.40 1.59 21.13
C GLN A 88 2.61 0.98 19.98
N SER A 89 3.31 0.31 19.06
CA SER A 89 2.69 -0.38 17.93
C SER A 89 3.58 -1.53 17.45
N ASP A 90 3.01 -2.73 17.36
CA ASP A 90 3.71 -3.93 16.90
C ASP A 90 4.00 -3.91 15.38
N SER A 91 3.15 -3.24 14.59
CA SER A 91 3.32 -3.10 13.14
C SER A 91 4.13 -1.88 12.73
N GLY A 92 4.46 -1.01 13.69
CA GLY A 92 5.21 0.24 13.48
C GLY A 92 4.33 1.49 13.46
N PHE A 93 4.85 2.60 12.95
CA PHE A 93 4.23 3.93 13.01
C PHE A 93 4.25 4.65 11.66
N ARG A 94 3.25 5.50 11.43
CA ARG A 94 3.22 6.52 10.39
C ARG A 94 3.08 7.89 11.07
N LEU A 95 4.10 8.72 10.94
CA LEU A 95 4.17 10.08 11.49
C LEU A 95 4.11 11.09 10.36
N THR A 96 3.08 11.93 10.35
CA THR A 96 2.92 13.03 9.38
C THR A 96 3.05 14.35 10.09
N VAL A 97 3.96 15.21 9.63
CA VAL A 97 4.22 16.54 10.21
C VAL A 97 4.17 17.60 9.13
N GLU A 98 3.29 18.58 9.28
CA GLU A 98 3.29 19.80 8.48
C GLU A 98 3.98 20.92 9.26
N TYR A 99 4.98 21.54 8.64
CA TYR A 99 5.79 22.57 9.26
C TYR A 99 6.11 23.71 8.31
N THR A 100 6.58 24.82 8.86
CA THR A 100 7.26 25.88 8.10
C THR A 100 8.60 26.20 8.76
N THR A 101 9.64 26.40 7.95
CA THR A 101 10.95 26.86 8.44
C THR A 101 11.48 28.01 7.58
N GLY A 102 12.13 29.01 8.17
CA GLY A 102 12.72 30.10 7.41
C GLY A 102 14.07 29.78 6.79
N THR A 103 14.72 28.68 7.18
CA THR A 103 15.99 28.21 6.57
C THR A 103 16.25 26.74 6.88
N ILE A 104 16.95 26.06 5.97
CA ILE A 104 17.50 24.71 6.16
C ILE A 104 19.03 24.70 6.27
N ALA A 105 19.66 25.88 6.19
CA ALA A 105 21.11 26.04 6.31
C ALA A 105 21.55 26.18 7.78
N ASP A 106 22.78 25.78 8.09
CA ASP A 106 23.43 26.09 9.37
C ASP A 106 23.72 27.61 9.46
N SER A 107 22.71 28.33 9.92
CA SER A 107 22.76 29.78 10.07
C SER A 107 22.19 30.14 11.43
N ALA A 108 22.91 30.94 12.20
CA ALA A 108 22.42 31.43 13.50
C ALA A 108 22.01 30.30 14.48
N ALA A 109 22.68 29.15 14.41
CA ALA A 109 22.36 27.97 15.21
C ALA A 109 20.92 27.44 14.99
N HIS A 110 20.34 27.72 13.82
CA HIS A 110 19.03 27.25 13.40
C HIS A 110 19.06 25.73 13.23
N ASN A 111 18.43 25.01 14.16
CA ASN A 111 18.29 23.56 14.12
C ASN A 111 16.82 23.20 14.38
N PHE A 112 16.23 22.39 13.52
CA PHE A 112 14.82 22.02 13.55
C PHE A 112 14.67 20.55 13.17
N SER A 113 14.00 19.78 14.02
CA SER A 113 13.79 18.36 13.79
C SER A 113 12.54 17.86 14.49
N PHE A 114 12.03 16.72 14.04
CA PHE A 114 10.92 16.03 14.69
C PHE A 114 11.01 14.53 14.47
N GLY A 115 10.34 13.75 15.31
CA GLY A 115 10.36 12.30 15.21
C GLY A 115 9.85 11.62 16.47
N LEU A 116 10.25 10.36 16.65
CA LEU A 116 9.91 9.50 17.77
C LEU A 116 11.10 9.38 18.72
N VAL A 117 10.85 9.53 20.02
CA VAL A 117 11.84 9.32 21.08
C VAL A 117 11.27 8.35 22.13
N SER A 118 12.04 7.34 22.49
CA SER A 118 11.65 6.35 23.52
C SER A 118 11.26 7.01 24.85
N ASP A 119 10.20 6.52 25.48
CA ASP A 119 9.70 6.95 26.80
C ASP A 119 10.66 6.67 27.96
N GLU A 120 11.74 5.91 27.71
CA GLU A 120 12.86 5.74 28.62
C GLU A 120 13.67 7.04 28.80
N THR A 121 13.51 7.99 27.87
CA THR A 121 14.10 9.33 27.97
C THR A 121 13.22 10.24 28.82
N ASP A 122 13.77 10.80 29.91
CA ASP A 122 13.07 11.80 30.73
C ASP A 122 12.99 13.14 30.01
N LEU A 123 11.98 13.29 29.14
CA LEU A 123 11.75 14.49 28.34
C LEU A 123 11.45 15.73 29.20
N ALA A 124 10.82 15.55 30.37
CA ALA A 124 10.49 16.63 31.29
C ALA A 124 11.74 17.30 31.89
N ASN A 125 12.84 16.55 32.03
CA ASN A 125 14.14 17.05 32.51
C ASN A 125 15.22 17.02 31.42
N TYR A 126 14.83 16.95 30.14
CA TYR A 126 15.77 16.85 29.03
C TYR A 126 16.67 18.09 28.95
N SER A 127 17.98 17.85 28.89
CA SER A 127 19.02 18.90 28.81
C SER A 127 20.03 18.67 27.69
N GLY A 128 19.81 17.62 26.89
CA GLY A 128 20.66 17.16 25.79
C GLY A 128 20.66 18.09 24.58
N PHE A 129 21.29 17.65 23.49
CA PHE A 129 21.29 18.36 22.20
C PHE A 129 20.08 17.95 21.36
N ASN A 130 20.17 18.04 20.03
CA ASN A 130 19.11 17.55 19.17
C ASN A 130 19.03 16.01 19.32
N PRO A 131 17.87 15.45 19.73
CA PRO A 131 17.70 14.01 19.93
C PRO A 131 17.81 13.18 18.65
N PHE A 132 17.79 13.81 17.47
CA PHE A 132 17.79 13.13 16.18
C PHE A 132 19.14 13.25 15.44
N SER A 133 19.91 14.31 15.63
CA SER A 133 21.19 14.51 14.90
C SER A 133 22.44 14.44 15.77
N ALA A 134 22.34 14.70 17.09
CA ALA A 134 23.51 14.97 17.92
C ALA A 134 23.58 14.16 19.23
N GLU A 135 22.43 13.76 19.78
CA GLU A 135 22.39 13.07 21.06
C GLU A 135 22.50 11.55 20.86
N THR A 136 23.65 10.97 21.19
CA THR A 136 23.87 9.53 21.06
C THR A 136 23.23 8.73 22.20
N SER A 137 22.82 9.35 23.30
CA SER A 137 22.33 8.63 24.49
C SER A 137 20.82 8.37 24.49
N VAL A 138 20.10 8.84 23.49
CA VAL A 138 18.67 8.59 23.31
C VAL A 138 18.42 7.48 22.30
N TYR A 139 17.29 6.80 22.44
CA TYR A 139 16.77 5.92 21.42
C TYR A 139 15.69 6.68 20.63
N SER A 140 15.97 7.00 19.37
CA SER A 140 15.13 7.88 18.56
C SER A 140 15.21 7.59 17.06
N LEU A 141 14.15 7.95 16.35
CA LEU A 141 14.11 7.99 14.89
C LEU A 141 13.45 9.31 14.48
N GLY A 142 14.07 10.10 13.64
CA GLY A 142 13.47 11.37 13.25
C GLY A 142 14.15 12.10 12.12
N VAL A 143 13.43 13.09 11.62
CA VAL A 143 13.83 13.92 10.49
C VAL A 143 14.47 15.20 11.01
N ASN A 144 15.70 15.45 10.60
CA ASN A 144 16.41 16.70 10.83
C ASN A 144 16.39 17.56 9.55
N LEU A 145 15.75 18.72 9.64
CA LEU A 145 15.52 19.59 8.49
C LEU A 145 16.73 20.44 8.11
N THR A 146 17.74 20.49 8.98
CA THR A 146 18.79 21.52 8.91
C THR A 146 20.16 20.89 8.75
N ALA A 147 21.07 21.60 8.09
CA ALA A 147 22.49 21.23 8.04
C ALA A 147 23.26 21.49 9.36
N ALA A 148 22.56 21.80 10.45
CA ALA A 148 23.18 21.88 11.77
C ALA A 148 23.71 20.49 12.14
N ASP A 149 24.97 20.42 12.59
CA ASP A 149 25.74 19.18 12.80
C ASP A 149 26.30 18.52 11.52
N GLY A 150 26.08 19.12 10.35
CA GLY A 150 26.60 18.67 9.05
C GLY A 150 25.49 18.48 8.03
N THR A 151 25.82 18.62 6.74
CA THR A 151 24.86 18.32 5.65
C THR A 151 24.44 16.87 5.67
N ASP A 152 25.36 15.97 6.00
CA ASP A 152 25.18 14.52 6.05
C ASP A 152 24.14 14.06 7.08
N PHE A 153 23.75 14.93 8.04
CA PHE A 153 22.72 14.66 9.04
C PHE A 153 21.38 15.35 8.74
N ARG A 154 21.27 16.08 7.62
CA ARG A 154 19.99 16.64 7.17
C ARG A 154 19.23 15.54 6.44
N GLY A 155 18.08 15.15 6.95
CA GLY A 155 17.30 14.00 6.47
C GLY A 155 16.90 13.10 7.62
N LEU A 156 16.81 11.80 7.37
CA LEU A 156 16.36 10.83 8.35
C LEU A 156 17.55 10.27 9.16
N ASN A 157 17.42 10.27 10.49
CA ASN A 157 18.47 9.81 11.39
C ASN A 157 17.90 8.87 12.45
N PHE A 158 18.72 7.91 12.87
CA PHE A 158 18.40 6.95 13.92
C PHE A 158 19.47 6.96 15.02
N ALA A 159 19.04 7.10 16.26
CA ALA A 159 19.90 6.95 17.43
C ALA A 159 19.51 5.68 18.19
N ASN A 160 20.49 4.80 18.45
CA ASN A 160 20.28 3.52 19.13
C ASN A 160 20.69 3.55 20.62
N ALA A 161 20.74 4.74 21.22
CA ALA A 161 21.30 5.02 22.55
C ALA A 161 22.81 4.78 22.72
N THR A 162 23.54 4.49 21.64
CA THR A 162 25.02 4.43 21.63
C THR A 162 25.67 5.26 20.53
N GLU A 163 25.02 5.38 19.38
CA GLU A 163 25.46 6.18 18.25
C GLU A 163 24.26 6.80 17.52
N VAL A 164 24.54 7.77 16.65
CA VAL A 164 23.58 8.32 15.69
C VAL A 164 24.05 7.92 14.30
N VAL A 165 23.14 7.33 13.52
CA VAL A 165 23.36 6.92 12.13
C VAL A 165 22.45 7.78 11.26
N SER A 166 23.03 8.46 10.26
CA SER A 166 22.26 9.05 9.19
C SER A 166 21.78 7.94 8.26
N LEU A 167 20.46 7.81 8.14
CA LEU A 167 19.82 6.81 7.28
C LEU A 167 19.67 7.35 5.85
N ASP A 168 19.48 8.67 5.73
CA ASP A 168 19.38 9.37 4.47
C ASP A 168 19.84 10.82 4.63
N GLU A 169 20.62 11.29 3.65
CA GLU A 169 20.90 12.71 3.45
C GLU A 169 19.88 13.28 2.45
N SER A 170 18.89 14.00 2.97
CA SER A 170 17.80 14.56 2.17
C SER A 170 18.31 15.45 1.04
N GLY A 171 17.61 15.37 -0.10
CA GLY A 171 17.90 16.07 -1.34
C GLY A 171 18.30 15.13 -2.48
N THR A 172 18.16 13.82 -2.30
CA THR A 172 18.44 12.85 -3.36
C THR A 172 17.35 12.88 -4.42
N ARG A 173 16.08 13.02 -4.01
CA ARG A 173 14.94 13.20 -4.92
C ARG A 173 14.24 14.53 -4.68
N VAL A 174 13.96 14.84 -3.42
CA VAL A 174 13.23 16.00 -2.94
C VAL A 174 13.95 16.59 -1.72
N GLN A 175 13.91 17.91 -1.61
CA GLN A 175 14.52 18.65 -0.51
C GLN A 175 13.46 19.37 0.30
N PHE A 176 13.70 19.52 1.60
CA PHE A 176 12.90 20.37 2.48
C PHE A 176 12.79 21.81 1.94
N ALA A 177 11.59 22.39 1.99
CA ALA A 177 11.37 23.76 1.51
C ALA A 177 11.55 24.81 2.61
N THR A 178 11.74 26.07 2.20
CA THR A 178 11.88 27.21 3.10
C THR A 178 10.80 28.25 2.85
N GLY A 179 10.16 28.73 3.91
CA GLY A 179 9.20 29.84 3.87
C GLY A 179 7.79 29.48 3.40
N GLU A 180 7.53 28.20 3.16
CA GLU A 180 6.22 27.66 2.80
C GLU A 180 5.90 26.42 3.66
N PRO A 181 4.61 26.10 3.87
CA PRO A 181 4.21 24.85 4.49
C PRO A 181 4.80 23.66 3.74
N THR A 182 5.34 22.70 4.49
CA THR A 182 5.91 21.46 3.95
C THR A 182 5.43 20.30 4.81
N THR A 183 4.94 19.25 4.16
CA THR A 183 4.51 18.02 4.82
C THR A 183 5.61 16.98 4.73
N VAL A 184 5.91 16.31 5.84
CA VAL A 184 6.80 15.16 5.87
C VAL A 184 6.06 13.99 6.47
N THR A 185 6.04 12.88 5.74
CA THR A 185 5.46 11.61 6.19
C THR A 185 6.59 10.61 6.38
N LEU A 186 6.77 10.10 7.59
CA LEU A 186 7.73 9.06 7.95
C LEU A 186 6.95 7.81 8.36
N GLU A 187 7.16 6.71 7.65
CA GLU A 187 6.66 5.39 8.02
C GLU A 187 7.82 4.50 8.46
N ILE A 188 7.69 3.87 9.63
CA ILE A 188 8.56 2.81 10.12
C ILE A 188 7.68 1.57 10.29
N GLY A 189 7.99 0.49 9.57
CA GLY A 189 7.27 -0.76 9.59
C GLY A 189 7.99 -1.87 10.35
N ILE A 190 7.43 -3.06 10.26
CA ILE A 190 7.97 -4.28 10.86
C ILE A 190 9.41 -4.58 10.37
N GLY A 191 10.23 -5.14 11.25
CA GLY A 191 11.61 -5.51 10.92
C GLY A 191 12.51 -4.33 10.59
N GLY A 192 12.11 -3.11 10.98
CA GLY A 192 12.88 -1.87 10.84
C GLY A 192 12.86 -1.26 9.44
N SER A 193 11.95 -1.66 8.54
CA SER A 193 11.81 -0.95 7.26
C SER A 193 11.32 0.47 7.50
N TYR A 194 11.89 1.43 6.78
CA TYR A 194 11.43 2.80 6.79
C TYR A 194 11.23 3.31 5.38
N ASN A 195 10.31 4.25 5.24
CA ASN A 195 10.23 5.14 4.09
C ASN A 195 9.84 6.54 4.57
N TYR A 196 10.27 7.57 3.84
CA TYR A 196 9.76 8.90 4.10
C TYR A 196 9.59 9.74 2.85
N ARG A 197 8.66 10.68 2.95
CA ARG A 197 8.18 11.53 1.86
C ARG A 197 8.23 13.00 2.27
N ILE A 198 8.41 13.87 1.29
CA ILE A 198 8.34 15.33 1.44
C ILE A 198 7.31 15.82 0.43
N ASN A 199 6.22 16.43 0.90
CA ASN A 199 5.06 16.82 0.09
C ASN A 199 4.53 15.65 -0.77
N ASP A 200 4.35 14.49 -0.13
CA ASP A 200 3.92 13.22 -0.73
C ASP A 200 4.84 12.60 -1.79
N GLU A 201 5.87 13.33 -2.22
CA GLU A 201 6.92 12.81 -3.07
C GLU A 201 7.90 11.93 -2.27
N PHE A 202 8.22 10.77 -2.83
CA PHE A 202 9.14 9.81 -2.23
C PHE A 202 10.57 10.35 -2.17
N GLU A 203 11.18 10.33 -0.98
CA GLU A 203 12.58 10.73 -0.81
C GLU A 203 13.49 9.51 -0.65
N ALA A 204 13.30 8.72 0.42
CA ALA A 204 14.14 7.56 0.68
C ALA A 204 13.41 6.43 1.42
N SER A 205 14.00 5.24 1.33
CA SER A 205 13.58 4.04 2.06
C SER A 205 14.78 3.16 2.37
N GLY A 206 14.63 2.29 3.37
CA GLY A 206 15.65 1.32 3.73
C GLY A 206 15.23 0.46 4.90
N VAL A 207 16.20 -0.22 5.50
CA VAL A 207 15.97 -1.10 6.66
C VAL A 207 17.04 -0.86 7.71
N LEU A 208 16.60 -0.70 8.95
CA LEU A 208 17.46 -0.80 10.13
C LEU A 208 17.80 -2.27 10.37
N VAL A 209 19.05 -2.67 10.14
CA VAL A 209 19.51 -4.09 10.25
C VAL A 209 19.14 -4.70 11.60
N ASP A 210 19.40 -3.95 12.67
CA ASP A 210 19.11 -4.37 14.06
C ASP A 210 17.63 -4.22 14.43
N GLY A 211 16.81 -3.77 13.47
CA GLY A 211 15.40 -3.46 13.65
C GLY A 211 15.15 -2.11 14.34
N PHE A 212 13.87 -1.75 14.37
CA PHE A 212 13.33 -0.74 15.26
C PHE A 212 12.61 -1.47 16.42
N ASP A 213 12.86 -1.06 17.66
CA ASP A 213 12.30 -1.74 18.83
C ASP A 213 10.83 -1.36 19.02
N SER A 214 9.94 -2.06 18.33
CA SER A 214 8.50 -1.87 18.42
C SER A 214 7.92 -2.21 19.80
N SER A 215 8.70 -2.82 20.71
CA SER A 215 8.24 -3.12 22.08
C SER A 215 8.32 -1.93 23.04
N LYS A 216 9.03 -0.86 22.67
CA LYS A 216 9.12 0.39 23.44
C LYS A 216 7.89 1.28 23.20
N ASN A 217 7.61 2.17 24.15
CA ASN A 217 6.72 3.29 23.89
C ASN A 217 7.53 4.50 23.42
N TYR A 218 6.89 5.34 22.61
CA TYR A 218 7.51 6.50 21.98
C TYR A 218 6.67 7.75 22.19
N HIS A 219 7.35 8.87 22.44
CA HIS A 219 6.76 10.19 22.34
C HIS A 219 7.02 10.76 20.94
N VAL A 220 6.05 11.49 20.40
CA VAL A 220 6.34 12.42 19.30
C VAL A 220 7.05 13.61 19.89
N VAL A 221 8.22 13.97 19.34
CA VAL A 221 9.06 15.06 19.83
C VAL A 221 9.41 15.98 18.67
N VAL A 222 9.27 17.28 18.90
CA VAL A 222 9.74 18.37 18.04
C VAL A 222 10.85 19.11 18.77
N TYR A 223 12.01 19.24 18.13
CA TYR A 223 13.16 19.95 18.64
C TYR A 223 13.38 21.26 17.89
N GLY A 224 13.58 22.36 18.61
CA GLY A 224 13.90 23.66 18.05
C GLY A 224 15.10 24.33 18.72
N GLN A 225 16.00 24.86 17.89
CA GLN A 225 17.10 25.72 18.29
C GLN A 225 17.19 26.94 17.37
N ASP A 226 17.31 28.14 17.94
CA ASP A 226 17.54 29.36 17.16
C ASP A 226 18.08 30.52 18.01
N ASP A 227 19.15 31.17 17.57
CA ASP A 227 19.66 32.37 18.24
C ASP A 227 19.04 33.68 17.71
N HIS A 228 18.55 33.70 16.46
CA HIS A 228 18.14 34.93 15.75
C HIS A 228 16.69 34.94 15.24
N GLY A 229 15.93 33.87 15.47
CA GLY A 229 14.50 33.80 15.17
C GLY A 229 14.24 33.58 13.69
N GLY A 230 14.96 32.63 13.09
CA GLY A 230 14.83 32.23 11.69
C GLY A 230 13.52 31.55 11.31
N GLY A 231 12.46 31.69 12.12
CA GLY A 231 11.11 31.18 11.86
C GLY A 231 11.01 29.65 11.87
N LYS A 232 10.26 29.09 12.82
CA LYS A 232 9.87 27.68 12.80
C LYS A 232 8.45 27.58 13.32
N SER A 233 7.61 26.85 12.63
CA SER A 233 6.29 26.51 13.12
C SER A 233 5.89 25.10 12.73
N ILE A 234 4.98 24.54 13.51
CA ILE A 234 4.32 23.27 13.25
C ILE A 234 2.82 23.58 13.10
N GLN A 235 2.28 23.26 11.94
CA GLN A 235 0.87 23.43 11.60
C GLN A 235 0.03 22.21 11.97
N SER A 236 0.57 21.01 11.74
CA SER A 236 -0.10 19.75 12.08
C SER A 236 0.90 18.63 12.39
N ILE A 237 0.48 17.71 13.26
CA ILE A 237 1.17 16.45 13.55
C ILE A 237 0.08 15.37 13.65
N SER A 238 0.24 14.28 12.90
CA SER A 238 -0.55 13.05 13.02
C SER A 238 0.37 11.89 13.34
N LEU A 239 -0.02 11.06 14.31
CA LEU A 239 0.62 9.77 14.54
C LEU A 239 -0.40 8.65 14.40
N GLU A 240 -0.09 7.71 13.54
CA GLU A 240 -0.89 6.54 13.22
C GLU A 240 -0.07 5.27 13.43
N LYS A 241 -0.77 4.17 13.70
CA LYS A 241 -0.19 2.83 13.58
C LYS A 241 0.13 2.59 12.10
N ALA A 242 1.33 2.09 11.79
CA ALA A 242 1.62 1.63 10.44
C ALA A 242 0.73 0.41 10.11
N PRO A 243 0.21 0.31 8.88
CA PRO A 243 -0.69 -0.79 8.53
C PRO A 243 -0.08 -2.17 8.76
N ALA A 244 -0.82 -3.01 9.48
CA ALA A 244 -0.47 -4.41 9.66
C ALA A 244 -0.71 -5.19 8.35
N ALA A 245 -0.08 -6.37 8.24
CA ALA A 245 -0.28 -7.26 7.10
C ALA A 245 -1.78 -7.53 6.89
N GLY A 246 -2.28 -7.20 5.70
CA GLY A 246 -3.69 -7.37 5.34
C GLY A 246 -4.56 -6.13 5.46
N GLU A 247 -4.20 -5.15 6.30
CA GLU A 247 -4.99 -3.93 6.50
C GLU A 247 -5.08 -3.10 5.20
N ARG A 248 -4.02 -3.10 4.38
CA ARG A 248 -3.99 -2.41 3.08
C ARG A 248 -4.98 -3.00 2.06
N ALA A 249 -5.34 -4.28 2.22
CA ALA A 249 -6.25 -4.98 1.32
C ALA A 249 -7.72 -4.88 1.75
N ALA A 250 -8.06 -4.12 2.80
CA ALA A 250 -9.44 -3.96 3.24
C ALA A 250 -10.38 -3.52 2.10
N GLY A 251 -9.91 -2.64 1.20
CA GLY A 251 -10.63 -2.17 0.02
C GLY A 251 -10.76 -3.18 -1.13
N LEU A 252 -10.17 -4.38 -1.01
CA LEU A 252 -10.33 -5.49 -1.95
C LEU A 252 -11.43 -6.47 -1.51
N ARG A 253 -11.96 -6.35 -0.29
CA ARG A 253 -13.01 -7.25 0.19
C ARG A 253 -14.30 -7.02 -0.60
N GLY A 254 -14.86 -8.10 -1.14
CA GLY A 254 -16.06 -8.02 -1.98
C GLY A 254 -15.78 -7.51 -3.39
N THR A 255 -14.55 -7.66 -3.90
CA THR A 255 -14.20 -7.16 -5.24
C THR A 255 -13.86 -8.26 -6.24
N TRP A 256 -14.07 -7.99 -7.53
CA TRP A 256 -13.62 -8.89 -8.58
C TRP A 256 -13.04 -8.17 -9.80
N TYR A 257 -12.05 -8.83 -10.41
CA TYR A 257 -11.22 -8.28 -11.46
C TYR A 257 -11.26 -9.15 -12.72
N SER A 258 -11.08 -8.51 -13.87
CA SER A 258 -10.90 -9.18 -15.16
C SER A 258 -9.45 -9.06 -15.66
N GLY A 259 -8.89 -10.17 -16.16
CA GLY A 259 -7.62 -10.17 -16.89
C GLY A 259 -7.78 -9.98 -18.40
N ILE A 260 -8.86 -9.34 -18.88
CA ILE A 260 -8.99 -8.94 -20.28
C ILE A 260 -8.00 -7.81 -20.58
N HIS A 261 -7.36 -7.85 -21.75
CA HIS A 261 -6.39 -6.84 -22.15
C HIS A 261 -7.02 -5.44 -22.21
N PRO A 262 -6.37 -4.39 -21.65
CA PRO A 262 -6.96 -3.05 -21.52
C PRO A 262 -7.43 -2.42 -22.85
N THR A 263 -6.69 -2.64 -23.95
CA THR A 263 -7.07 -2.15 -25.28
C THR A 263 -8.36 -2.76 -25.85
N LEU A 264 -8.91 -3.78 -25.20
CA LEU A 264 -10.15 -4.44 -25.58
C LEU A 264 -11.36 -4.01 -24.72
N ILE A 265 -11.18 -3.05 -23.80
CA ILE A 265 -12.26 -2.48 -23.00
C ILE A 265 -13.18 -1.66 -23.91
N ASP A 266 -14.28 -2.28 -24.33
CA ASP A 266 -15.32 -1.69 -25.15
C ASP A 266 -16.57 -1.32 -24.33
N ASP A 267 -17.60 -0.80 -25.00
CA ASP A 267 -18.84 -0.36 -24.35
C ASP A 267 -19.57 -1.49 -23.59
N ARG A 268 -19.40 -2.76 -24.00
CA ARG A 268 -20.03 -3.89 -23.28
C ARG A 268 -19.32 -4.13 -21.95
N LEU A 269 -17.99 -4.14 -21.94
CA LEU A 269 -17.23 -4.27 -20.69
C LEU A 269 -17.42 -3.06 -19.78
N LYS A 270 -17.46 -1.85 -20.35
CA LYS A 270 -17.79 -0.64 -19.59
C LYS A 270 -19.19 -0.72 -18.99
N SER A 271 -20.15 -1.38 -19.62
CA SER A 271 -21.51 -1.49 -19.06
C SER A 271 -21.63 -2.39 -17.82
N LEU A 272 -20.59 -3.16 -17.46
CA LEU A 272 -20.56 -3.96 -16.25
C LEU A 272 -20.41 -3.04 -15.02
N LYS A 273 -21.31 -3.20 -14.05
CA LYS A 273 -21.46 -2.32 -12.89
C LYS A 273 -20.89 -2.92 -11.63
N THR A 274 -20.81 -4.24 -11.49
CA THR A 274 -20.22 -4.86 -10.31
C THR A 274 -18.76 -5.22 -10.52
N LEU A 275 -18.24 -5.21 -11.76
CA LEU A 275 -16.82 -5.43 -12.03
C LEU A 275 -15.98 -4.27 -11.48
N ASP A 276 -15.04 -4.57 -10.59
CA ASP A 276 -14.26 -3.52 -9.92
C ASP A 276 -13.06 -3.06 -10.72
N GLY A 277 -12.40 -3.95 -11.45
CA GLY A 277 -11.09 -3.65 -12.01
C GLY A 277 -10.56 -4.56 -13.10
N PHE A 278 -9.44 -4.13 -13.67
CA PHE A 278 -8.69 -4.88 -14.69
C PHE A 278 -7.22 -5.06 -14.31
N GLY A 279 -6.63 -6.14 -14.83
CA GLY A 279 -5.20 -6.40 -14.71
C GLY A 279 -4.36 -5.65 -15.75
N VAL A 280 -3.20 -5.13 -15.35
CA VAL A 280 -2.14 -4.60 -16.22
C VAL A 280 -0.86 -5.38 -15.95
N GLY A 281 -0.20 -5.87 -17.00
CA GLY A 281 1.11 -6.50 -16.85
C GLY A 281 2.21 -5.46 -16.88
N LEU A 282 3.11 -5.48 -15.90
CA LEU A 282 4.41 -4.80 -16.00
C LEU A 282 5.45 -5.68 -16.67
N THR A 283 5.43 -6.99 -16.37
CA THR A 283 6.28 -8.00 -17.00
C THR A 283 5.43 -9.14 -17.56
N ASP A 284 6.03 -9.98 -18.41
CA ASP A 284 5.41 -11.27 -18.78
C ASP A 284 5.78 -12.36 -17.74
N GLY A 285 5.18 -13.54 -17.90
CA GLY A 285 5.39 -14.67 -16.98
C GLY A 285 6.34 -15.75 -17.49
N ALA A 286 6.77 -16.62 -16.58
CA ALA A 286 7.64 -17.77 -16.87
C ALA A 286 8.91 -17.36 -17.62
N SER A 287 9.30 -18.07 -18.69
CA SER A 287 10.54 -17.78 -19.42
C SER A 287 10.58 -16.44 -20.16
N LEU A 288 9.50 -15.67 -20.11
CA LEU A 288 9.43 -14.31 -20.61
C LEU A 288 9.52 -13.26 -19.48
N SER A 289 9.86 -13.65 -18.25
CA SER A 289 9.88 -12.75 -17.09
C SER A 289 10.81 -11.55 -17.23
N ALA A 290 11.89 -11.66 -18.01
CA ALA A 290 12.74 -10.51 -18.30
C ALA A 290 12.00 -9.44 -19.11
N GLN A 291 11.04 -9.80 -19.97
CA GLN A 291 10.33 -8.85 -20.80
C GLN A 291 9.45 -7.92 -19.94
N HIS A 292 9.65 -6.62 -20.10
CA HIS A 292 8.85 -5.56 -19.51
C HIS A 292 7.97 -4.91 -20.57
N TYR A 293 6.81 -4.42 -20.16
CA TYR A 293 5.89 -3.67 -21.02
C TYR A 293 5.98 -2.15 -20.80
N GLY A 294 6.61 -1.70 -19.71
CA GLY A 294 6.92 -0.29 -19.48
C GLY A 294 8.34 0.04 -19.96
N PRO A 295 8.60 1.26 -20.45
CA PRO A 295 9.95 1.70 -20.81
C PRO A 295 10.80 1.99 -19.56
N SER A 296 12.11 1.71 -19.63
CA SER A 296 13.08 2.06 -18.58
C SER A 296 14.41 2.48 -19.21
N LYS A 297 14.92 3.64 -18.78
CA LYS A 297 16.21 4.18 -19.26
C LYS A 297 17.37 3.24 -18.98
N LEU A 298 17.40 2.65 -17.79
CA LEU A 298 18.50 1.79 -17.38
C LEU A 298 18.52 0.53 -18.23
N ILE A 299 17.37 -0.14 -18.36
CA ILE A 299 17.27 -1.37 -19.16
C ILE A 299 17.69 -1.09 -20.61
N GLU A 300 17.13 -0.04 -21.23
CA GLU A 300 17.47 0.33 -22.62
C GLU A 300 18.94 0.70 -22.81
N SER A 301 19.60 1.23 -21.77
CA SER A 301 21.02 1.60 -21.83
C SER A 301 21.99 0.41 -21.81
N LEU A 302 21.53 -0.77 -21.39
CA LEU A 302 22.34 -1.98 -21.30
C LEU A 302 22.29 -2.78 -22.61
N ASP A 303 23.38 -3.49 -22.93
CA ASP A 303 23.44 -4.37 -24.10
C ASP A 303 22.25 -5.37 -24.11
N GLY A 304 21.51 -5.42 -25.21
CA GLY A 304 20.31 -6.27 -25.38
C GLY A 304 19.02 -5.71 -24.77
N GLY A 305 19.04 -4.51 -24.18
CA GLY A 305 17.87 -3.89 -23.54
C GLY A 305 16.70 -3.59 -24.48
N ASP A 306 16.98 -3.36 -25.76
CA ASP A 306 15.97 -3.09 -26.79
C ASP A 306 15.05 -4.28 -27.11
N GLU A 307 15.45 -5.50 -26.74
CA GLU A 307 14.60 -6.69 -26.82
C GLU A 307 13.74 -6.88 -25.56
N VAL A 308 14.06 -6.18 -24.46
CA VAL A 308 13.52 -6.41 -23.12
C VAL A 308 12.48 -5.37 -22.70
N VAL A 309 12.62 -4.12 -23.14
CA VAL A 309 11.68 -3.02 -22.88
C VAL A 309 11.27 -2.30 -24.17
N PRO A 310 10.10 -1.64 -24.19
CA PRO A 310 9.84 -0.58 -25.16
C PRO A 310 10.86 0.55 -25.04
N THR A 311 11.10 1.25 -26.15
CA THR A 311 12.05 2.38 -26.16
C THR A 311 11.53 3.55 -25.34
N TRP A 312 12.42 4.17 -24.57
CA TRP A 312 12.23 5.46 -23.94
C TRP A 312 12.22 6.60 -24.97
N GLY A 313 12.93 6.42 -26.09
CA GLY A 313 13.21 7.48 -27.06
C GLY A 313 14.43 8.29 -26.65
N ASP A 314 14.25 9.58 -26.35
CA ASP A 314 15.34 10.44 -25.89
C ASP A 314 15.62 10.25 -24.38
N LEU A 315 16.67 9.49 -24.06
CA LEU A 315 17.10 9.20 -22.68
C LEU A 315 17.43 10.46 -21.85
N SER A 316 17.54 11.64 -22.47
CA SER A 316 17.71 12.92 -21.75
C SER A 316 16.42 13.53 -21.22
N LEU A 317 15.24 13.03 -21.64
CA LEU A 317 13.94 13.46 -21.13
C LEU A 317 13.57 12.72 -19.85
N ASP A 318 12.92 13.39 -18.91
CA ASP A 318 12.50 12.80 -17.63
C ASP A 318 11.38 11.75 -17.78
N ASP A 319 10.61 11.85 -18.88
CA ASP A 319 9.54 10.93 -19.25
C ASP A 319 9.82 10.23 -20.58
N PRO A 320 9.31 9.01 -20.80
CA PRO A 320 9.42 8.31 -22.09
C PRO A 320 8.55 8.96 -23.17
N GLU A 321 8.95 8.84 -24.44
CA GLU A 321 8.14 9.33 -25.57
C GLU A 321 6.86 8.50 -25.79
N THR A 322 6.87 7.23 -25.37
CA THR A 322 5.73 6.31 -25.41
C THR A 322 5.73 5.40 -24.18
N ASP A 323 4.58 5.24 -23.54
CA ASP A 323 4.42 4.40 -22.36
C ASP A 323 3.10 3.62 -22.41
N ASP A 324 3.14 2.42 -23.00
CA ASP A 324 1.95 1.57 -23.17
C ASP A 324 1.34 1.19 -21.80
N VAL A 325 2.14 1.04 -20.74
CA VAL A 325 1.64 0.70 -19.41
C VAL A 325 0.82 1.85 -18.84
N MET A 326 1.31 3.08 -18.94
CA MET A 326 0.54 4.26 -18.54
C MET A 326 -0.73 4.43 -19.38
N ASP A 327 -0.65 4.22 -20.70
CA ASP A 327 -1.82 4.25 -21.58
C ASP A 327 -2.88 3.22 -21.16
N TYR A 328 -2.46 2.01 -20.79
CA TYR A 328 -3.37 0.97 -20.29
C TYR A 328 -4.01 1.32 -18.96
N ILE A 329 -3.24 1.88 -18.03
CA ILE A 329 -3.74 2.38 -16.74
C ILE A 329 -4.81 3.44 -16.99
N ASN A 330 -4.54 4.42 -17.86
CA ASN A 330 -5.47 5.50 -18.19
C ASN A 330 -6.76 4.95 -18.81
N ILE A 331 -6.68 3.99 -19.74
CA ILE A 331 -7.88 3.36 -20.33
C ILE A 331 -8.78 2.73 -19.25
N ILE A 332 -8.20 2.10 -18.23
CA ILE A 332 -8.93 1.46 -17.13
C ILE A 332 -9.54 2.52 -16.21
N LYS A 333 -8.74 3.50 -15.77
CA LYS A 333 -9.14 4.56 -14.85
C LYS A 333 -10.21 5.48 -15.45
N ASP A 334 -10.07 5.88 -16.72
CA ASP A 334 -11.06 6.67 -17.45
C ASP A 334 -12.40 5.93 -17.60
N ALA A 335 -12.36 4.59 -17.54
CA ALA A 335 -13.53 3.73 -17.55
C ALA A 335 -14.09 3.45 -16.13
N GLY A 336 -13.55 4.08 -15.08
CA GLY A 336 -14.03 3.96 -13.70
C GLY A 336 -13.66 2.66 -13.00
N PHE A 337 -12.68 1.93 -13.53
CA PHE A 337 -12.21 0.67 -12.97
C PHE A 337 -10.91 0.85 -12.16
N LYS A 338 -10.70 -0.02 -11.18
CA LYS A 338 -9.44 -0.18 -10.44
C LYS A 338 -8.40 -0.92 -11.28
N VAL A 339 -7.13 -0.68 -10.99
CA VAL A 339 -5.98 -1.29 -11.65
C VAL A 339 -5.30 -2.30 -10.73
N LYS A 340 -5.08 -3.52 -11.22
CA LYS A 340 -4.26 -4.55 -10.57
C LYS A 340 -2.99 -4.80 -11.39
N MET A 341 -1.83 -4.47 -10.83
CA MET A 341 -0.54 -4.66 -11.51
C MET A 341 -0.05 -6.10 -11.35
N TYR A 342 0.48 -6.70 -12.41
CA TYR A 342 1.13 -8.00 -12.41
C TYR A 342 2.63 -7.86 -12.71
N THR A 343 3.44 -8.53 -11.89
CA THR A 343 4.88 -8.70 -12.12
C THR A 343 5.27 -10.15 -11.86
N ASN A 344 6.22 -10.69 -12.60
CA ASN A 344 6.79 -12.00 -12.34
C ASN A 344 8.12 -11.87 -11.59
N SER A 345 8.25 -12.59 -10.48
CA SER A 345 9.40 -12.52 -9.58
C SER A 345 10.65 -13.20 -10.13
N GLU A 346 10.55 -14.00 -11.20
CA GLU A 346 11.73 -14.51 -11.93
C GLU A 346 12.57 -13.38 -12.52
N ASN A 347 11.93 -12.29 -12.97
CA ASN A 347 12.55 -11.12 -13.61
C ASN A 347 13.76 -11.51 -14.51
N PHE A 348 14.96 -11.04 -14.16
CA PHE A 348 16.22 -11.30 -14.83
C PHE A 348 17.00 -12.49 -14.25
N VAL A 349 16.58 -13.06 -13.11
CA VAL A 349 17.29 -14.16 -12.43
C VAL A 349 16.75 -15.55 -12.75
N GLY A 350 15.53 -15.65 -13.29
CA GLY A 350 14.89 -16.91 -13.63
C GLY A 350 15.34 -17.52 -14.97
N THR A 351 14.56 -18.49 -15.46
CA THR A 351 14.91 -19.22 -16.70
C THR A 351 14.40 -18.46 -17.93
N ASN A 352 15.15 -17.44 -18.33
CA ASN A 352 14.79 -16.58 -19.45
C ASN A 352 15.05 -17.23 -20.83
N GLN A 353 14.25 -16.84 -21.83
CA GLN A 353 14.44 -17.28 -23.22
C GLN A 353 15.78 -16.82 -23.81
N ASP A 354 16.29 -17.59 -24.78
CA ASP A 354 17.59 -17.36 -25.43
C ASP A 354 17.79 -15.91 -25.93
N GLN A 355 16.72 -15.23 -26.37
CA GLN A 355 16.79 -13.86 -26.86
C GLN A 355 17.10 -12.82 -25.76
N PHE A 356 16.85 -13.13 -24.49
CA PHE A 356 17.10 -12.23 -23.36
C PHE A 356 18.44 -12.49 -22.66
N VAL A 357 19.18 -13.53 -23.06
CA VAL A 357 20.41 -13.95 -22.39
C VAL A 357 21.47 -12.83 -22.43
N GLU A 358 21.63 -12.14 -23.56
CA GLU A 358 22.58 -11.02 -23.68
C GLU A 358 22.27 -9.91 -22.68
N PHE A 359 21.00 -9.52 -22.57
CA PHE A 359 20.56 -8.54 -21.58
C PHE A 359 20.77 -9.02 -20.14
N VAL A 360 20.38 -10.26 -19.82
CA VAL A 360 20.53 -10.80 -18.47
C VAL A 360 22.00 -10.82 -18.03
N GLU A 361 22.92 -11.21 -18.92
CA GLU A 361 24.36 -11.13 -18.67
C GLU A 361 24.83 -9.69 -18.47
N SER A 362 24.32 -8.75 -19.27
CA SER A 362 24.61 -7.31 -19.17
C SER A 362 24.12 -6.71 -17.85
N TRP A 363 22.91 -7.05 -17.40
CA TRP A 363 22.35 -6.66 -16.12
C TRP A 363 23.19 -7.14 -14.94
N MET A 364 23.58 -8.42 -14.92
CA MET A 364 24.43 -8.96 -13.87
C MET A 364 25.81 -8.28 -13.87
N ALA A 365 26.39 -8.03 -15.04
CA ALA A 365 27.65 -7.31 -15.17
C ALA A 365 27.56 -5.85 -14.70
N TYR A 366 26.46 -5.16 -15.01
CA TYR A 366 26.17 -3.82 -14.51
C TYR A 366 26.09 -3.84 -12.97
N CYS A 367 25.31 -4.74 -12.39
CA CYS A 367 25.20 -4.89 -10.95
C CYS A 367 26.56 -5.14 -10.28
N ASP A 368 27.44 -5.92 -10.92
CA ASP A 368 28.76 -6.27 -10.40
C ASP A 368 29.82 -5.16 -10.54
N THR A 369 29.56 -4.13 -11.36
CA THR A 369 30.58 -3.13 -11.71
C THR A 369 30.18 -1.69 -11.46
N ASP A 370 28.88 -1.39 -11.39
CA ASP A 370 28.39 -0.07 -11.08
C ASP A 370 28.66 0.29 -9.61
N PRO A 371 29.34 1.42 -9.30
CA PRO A 371 29.69 1.78 -7.94
C PRO A 371 28.49 1.97 -7.01
N ASP A 372 27.38 2.52 -7.51
CA ASP A 372 26.21 2.84 -6.69
C ASP A 372 25.42 1.56 -6.40
N VAL A 373 25.26 0.69 -7.39
CA VAL A 373 24.65 -0.65 -7.20
C VAL A 373 25.50 -1.49 -6.25
N GLN A 374 26.83 -1.45 -6.37
CA GLN A 374 27.72 -2.13 -5.43
C GLN A 374 27.64 -1.55 -4.02
N ALA A 375 27.51 -0.23 -3.87
CA ALA A 375 27.31 0.39 -2.57
C ALA A 375 25.99 -0.09 -1.93
N PHE A 376 24.90 -0.17 -2.72
CA PHE A 376 23.62 -0.72 -2.28
C PHE A 376 23.73 -2.21 -1.91
N ILE A 377 24.32 -3.06 -2.75
CA ILE A 377 24.48 -4.49 -2.44
C ILE A 377 25.27 -4.68 -1.13
N ASN A 378 26.28 -3.86 -0.89
CA ASN A 378 27.09 -3.93 0.33
C ASN A 378 26.48 -3.21 1.55
N SER A 379 25.37 -2.47 1.39
CA SER A 379 24.81 -1.68 2.49
C SER A 379 24.08 -2.54 3.52
N GLN A 380 23.69 -3.76 3.17
CA GLN A 380 22.91 -4.65 4.02
C GLN A 380 23.46 -6.08 3.98
N PRO A 381 23.65 -6.76 5.14
CA PRO A 381 24.25 -8.10 5.17
C PRO A 381 23.34 -9.17 4.54
N TYR A 382 22.03 -8.94 4.48
CA TYR A 382 21.07 -9.87 3.90
C TYR A 382 20.95 -9.82 2.37
N HIS A 383 21.61 -8.87 1.71
CA HIS A 383 21.66 -8.82 0.25
C HIS A 383 22.44 -10.00 -0.35
N THR A 384 23.43 -10.52 0.38
CA THR A 384 24.19 -11.73 0.02
C THR A 384 24.08 -12.85 1.05
N GLY A 385 23.67 -12.53 2.28
CA GLY A 385 23.54 -13.49 3.36
C GLY A 385 22.12 -14.04 3.57
N ILE A 386 22.05 -15.16 4.28
CA ILE A 386 20.81 -15.76 4.80
C ILE A 386 20.81 -15.75 6.32
N TRP A 387 19.62 -15.67 6.91
CA TRP A 387 19.49 -15.65 8.36
C TRP A 387 19.88 -16.98 8.99
N ASN A 388 20.73 -16.94 10.00
CA ASN A 388 21.02 -18.09 10.86
C ASN A 388 20.39 -17.88 12.24
N SER A 389 19.24 -18.51 12.48
CA SER A 389 18.52 -18.44 13.75
C SER A 389 19.31 -18.95 14.97
N ALA A 390 20.37 -19.75 14.78
CA ALA A 390 21.21 -20.21 15.87
C ALA A 390 22.22 -19.15 16.33
N THR A 391 22.67 -18.27 15.44
CA THR A 391 23.58 -17.17 15.75
C THR A 391 22.84 -15.85 15.99
N GLY A 392 21.67 -15.68 15.38
CA GLY A 392 20.95 -14.41 15.36
C GLY A 392 21.61 -13.40 14.43
N ASP A 393 22.27 -13.87 13.37
CA ASP A 393 23.01 -13.05 12.40
C ASP A 393 22.81 -13.58 10.97
N TYR A 394 23.07 -12.74 9.97
CA TYR A 394 23.15 -13.16 8.57
C TYR A 394 24.53 -13.75 8.25
N GLU A 395 24.54 -14.91 7.61
CA GLU A 395 25.75 -15.56 7.10
C GLU A 395 25.82 -15.43 5.59
N ASP A 396 26.97 -15.00 5.06
CA ASP A 396 27.18 -14.88 3.61
C ASP A 396 26.86 -16.20 2.90
N ALA A 397 25.96 -16.12 1.93
CA ALA A 397 25.44 -17.25 1.20
C ALA A 397 25.68 -17.13 -0.31
N THR A 398 26.59 -16.24 -0.73
CA THR A 398 26.92 -15.98 -2.15
C THR A 398 27.22 -17.26 -2.93
N ASP A 399 27.90 -18.24 -2.33
CA ASP A 399 28.20 -19.51 -3.00
C ASP A 399 26.96 -20.41 -3.21
N THR A 400 25.93 -20.26 -2.37
CA THR A 400 24.69 -21.07 -2.42
C THR A 400 23.60 -20.38 -3.21
N TYR A 401 23.46 -19.06 -3.04
CA TYR A 401 22.45 -18.21 -3.67
C TYR A 401 23.12 -17.04 -4.42
N PRO A 402 23.90 -17.31 -5.47
CA PRO A 402 24.70 -16.29 -6.16
C PRO A 402 23.86 -15.19 -6.82
N LEU A 403 22.58 -15.47 -7.11
CA LEU A 403 21.68 -14.52 -7.76
C LEU A 403 20.87 -13.66 -6.79
N ARG A 404 20.97 -13.92 -5.46
CA ARG A 404 20.21 -13.21 -4.42
C ARG A 404 20.38 -11.69 -4.51
N LYS A 405 21.62 -11.22 -4.63
CA LYS A 405 21.94 -9.78 -4.73
C LYS A 405 21.28 -9.09 -5.94
N TYR A 406 21.04 -9.82 -7.04
CA TYR A 406 20.41 -9.27 -8.24
C TYR A 406 18.90 -9.10 -8.07
N MET A 407 18.25 -9.90 -7.22
CA MET A 407 16.84 -9.69 -6.83
C MET A 407 16.67 -8.38 -6.05
N PHE A 408 17.57 -8.11 -5.09
CA PHE A 408 17.56 -6.84 -4.37
C PHE A 408 17.85 -5.65 -5.29
N ALA A 409 18.83 -5.79 -6.20
CA ALA A 409 19.11 -4.75 -7.19
C ALA A 409 17.91 -4.50 -8.12
N TYR A 410 17.19 -5.56 -8.52
CA TYR A 410 15.97 -5.42 -9.31
C TYR A 410 14.88 -4.66 -8.53
N ALA A 411 14.66 -5.01 -7.26
CA ALA A 411 13.68 -4.32 -6.41
C ALA A 411 13.99 -2.82 -6.28
N GLU A 412 15.23 -2.48 -5.95
CA GLU A 412 15.63 -1.09 -5.68
C GLU A 412 15.71 -0.23 -6.94
N TYR A 413 16.28 -0.75 -8.03
CA TYR A 413 16.54 0.07 -9.21
C TYR A 413 15.44 -0.01 -10.26
N MET A 414 14.74 -1.15 -10.39
CA MET A 414 13.74 -1.37 -11.45
C MET A 414 12.31 -1.30 -10.93
N LEU A 415 11.97 -2.17 -9.98
CA LEU A 415 10.60 -2.24 -9.48
C LEU A 415 10.17 -0.92 -8.83
N LYS A 416 11.07 -0.30 -8.06
CA LYS A 416 10.85 1.01 -7.43
C LYS A 416 10.71 2.14 -8.45
N GLU A 417 11.49 2.14 -9.53
CA GLU A 417 11.36 3.12 -10.63
C GLU A 417 9.95 3.06 -11.23
N TYR A 418 9.50 1.87 -11.60
CA TYR A 418 8.16 1.67 -12.14
C TYR A 418 7.07 2.00 -11.12
N SER A 419 7.28 1.64 -9.86
CA SER A 419 6.33 1.99 -8.81
C SER A 419 6.19 3.50 -8.64
N LEU A 420 7.29 4.26 -8.66
CA LEU A 420 7.23 5.72 -8.58
C LEU A 420 6.48 6.35 -9.76
N ARG A 421 6.53 5.73 -10.95
CA ARG A 421 5.78 6.21 -12.12
C ARG A 421 4.31 5.79 -12.10
N TYR A 422 4.01 4.53 -11.79
CA TYR A 422 2.67 3.95 -11.97
C TYR A 422 1.90 3.76 -10.66
N GLY A 423 2.60 3.58 -9.54
CA GLY A 423 2.04 3.26 -8.23
C GLY A 423 0.87 4.15 -7.79
N PRO A 424 0.92 5.49 -7.96
CA PRO A 424 -0.19 6.38 -7.64
C PRO A 424 -1.51 6.05 -8.37
N TYR A 425 -1.43 5.29 -9.47
CA TYR A 425 -2.57 4.92 -10.31
C TYR A 425 -2.96 3.44 -10.20
N VAL A 426 -2.29 2.68 -9.33
CA VAL A 426 -2.48 1.24 -9.14
C VAL A 426 -3.10 0.96 -7.77
N ASP A 427 -4.16 0.15 -7.75
CA ASP A 427 -4.93 -0.18 -6.55
C ASP A 427 -4.47 -1.48 -5.86
N SER A 428 -3.72 -2.34 -6.55
CA SER A 428 -3.13 -3.55 -5.97
C SER A 428 -2.02 -4.12 -6.86
N TRP A 429 -1.07 -4.86 -6.27
CA TRP A 429 0.03 -5.49 -7.01
C TRP A 429 0.14 -6.98 -6.69
N ILE A 430 0.22 -7.82 -7.72
CA ILE A 430 0.51 -9.25 -7.57
C ILE A 430 1.87 -9.62 -8.16
N PHE A 431 2.63 -10.40 -7.39
CA PHE A 431 3.95 -10.92 -7.75
C PHE A 431 3.86 -12.42 -7.97
N ASP A 432 3.94 -12.83 -9.23
CA ASP A 432 3.94 -14.24 -9.61
C ASP A 432 5.30 -14.90 -9.33
N ASP A 433 5.32 -16.22 -9.26
CA ASP A 433 6.48 -17.06 -8.98
C ASP A 433 7.29 -16.68 -7.71
N GLY A 434 6.62 -16.59 -6.57
CA GLY A 434 7.29 -16.41 -5.26
C GLY A 434 8.30 -17.52 -4.93
N ALA A 435 8.18 -18.69 -5.57
CA ALA A 435 9.15 -19.77 -5.48
C ALA A 435 10.58 -19.32 -5.86
N THR A 436 10.73 -18.38 -6.80
CA THR A 436 12.05 -17.82 -7.13
C THR A 436 12.68 -17.12 -5.92
N MET A 437 11.89 -16.48 -5.04
CA MET A 437 12.43 -15.87 -3.83
C MET A 437 12.96 -16.92 -2.86
N GLU A 438 12.27 -18.07 -2.75
CA GLU A 438 12.74 -19.23 -1.97
C GLU A 438 13.99 -19.87 -2.57
N ASP A 439 14.07 -19.98 -3.90
CA ASP A 439 15.27 -20.44 -4.61
C ASP A 439 16.46 -19.51 -4.40
N MET A 440 16.23 -18.26 -3.96
CA MET A 440 17.24 -17.27 -3.56
C MET A 440 17.47 -17.19 -2.05
N GLY A 441 16.93 -18.13 -1.28
CA GLY A 441 17.25 -18.34 0.14
C GLY A 441 16.27 -17.72 1.14
N ASP A 442 15.15 -17.13 0.69
CA ASP A 442 14.06 -16.75 1.58
C ASP A 442 13.15 -17.95 1.92
N SER A 443 12.23 -17.77 2.86
CA SER A 443 11.27 -18.78 3.31
C SER A 443 9.86 -18.20 3.38
N ALA A 444 8.97 -18.71 2.53
CA ALA A 444 7.55 -18.30 2.56
C ALA A 444 6.79 -18.83 3.79
N THR A 445 7.40 -19.72 4.59
CA THR A 445 6.69 -20.51 5.61
C THR A 445 7.19 -20.34 7.04
N SER A 446 8.27 -19.58 7.25
CA SER A 446 8.87 -19.41 8.58
C SER A 446 8.10 -18.46 9.49
N GLY A 447 7.45 -17.45 8.90
CA GLY A 447 6.83 -16.34 9.63
C GLY A 447 7.84 -15.35 10.25
N LEU A 448 9.13 -15.49 9.92
CA LEU A 448 10.22 -14.63 10.38
C LEU A 448 10.60 -13.63 9.30
N ILE A 449 10.69 -12.35 9.67
CA ILE A 449 11.05 -11.27 8.73
C ILE A 449 12.47 -11.44 8.20
N GLU A 450 13.39 -11.91 9.05
CA GLU A 450 14.79 -12.14 8.69
C GLU A 450 14.97 -13.20 7.60
N GLU A 451 13.98 -14.08 7.42
CA GLU A 451 13.96 -15.10 6.37
C GLU A 451 13.09 -14.66 5.16
N GLN A 452 12.65 -13.41 5.09
CA GLN A 452 11.72 -12.89 4.06
C GLN A 452 12.17 -11.54 3.47
N ARG A 453 13.47 -11.29 3.39
CA ARG A 453 14.01 -9.96 3.00
C ARG A 453 13.84 -9.63 1.51
N ILE A 454 13.77 -10.62 0.61
CA ILE A 454 13.43 -10.38 -0.80
C ILE A 454 11.95 -9.99 -0.93
N TYR A 455 11.06 -10.68 -0.21
CA TYR A 455 9.64 -10.31 -0.16
C TYR A 455 9.46 -8.88 0.35
N GLN A 456 10.19 -8.51 1.41
CA GLN A 456 10.22 -7.14 1.94
C GLN A 456 10.65 -6.13 0.87
N ALA A 457 11.77 -6.38 0.19
CA ALA A 457 12.30 -5.46 -0.80
C ALA A 457 11.31 -5.22 -1.96
N PHE A 458 10.58 -6.25 -2.40
CA PHE A 458 9.57 -6.12 -3.45
C PHE A 458 8.33 -5.35 -2.98
N ALA A 459 7.84 -5.66 -1.77
CA ALA A 459 6.70 -4.94 -1.19
C ALA A 459 7.04 -3.46 -0.93
N ASP A 460 8.21 -3.18 -0.38
CA ASP A 460 8.67 -1.82 -0.09
C ASP A 460 8.92 -1.03 -1.40
N ALA A 461 9.44 -1.68 -2.45
CA ALA A 461 9.57 -1.07 -3.77
C ALA A 461 8.20 -0.71 -4.38
N ALA A 462 7.19 -1.57 -4.25
CA ALA A 462 5.83 -1.24 -4.63
C ALA A 462 5.26 -0.08 -3.79
N ARG A 463 5.53 -0.06 -2.48
CA ARG A 463 5.04 0.98 -1.57
C ARG A 463 5.77 2.33 -1.69
N ALA A 464 6.93 2.36 -2.34
CA ALA A 464 7.63 3.60 -2.67
C ALA A 464 6.82 4.50 -3.62
N GLY A 465 6.06 3.93 -4.55
CA GLY A 465 5.15 4.67 -5.41
C GLY A 465 3.81 5.00 -4.75
N ASN A 466 3.22 4.01 -4.10
CA ASN A 466 1.95 4.15 -3.39
C ASN A 466 2.05 3.48 -2.01
N PRO A 467 2.14 4.24 -0.91
CA PRO A 467 2.39 3.67 0.41
C PRO A 467 1.26 2.76 0.89
N ASP A 468 0.06 2.89 0.31
CA ASP A 468 -1.12 2.14 0.70
C ASP A 468 -1.47 1.01 -0.25
N ILE A 469 -0.61 0.72 -1.24
CA ILE A 469 -0.83 -0.37 -2.18
C ILE A 469 -0.80 -1.74 -1.47
N PRO A 470 -1.89 -2.53 -1.54
CA PRO A 470 -1.86 -3.92 -1.10
C PRO A 470 -1.07 -4.77 -2.10
N VAL A 471 -0.26 -5.69 -1.59
CA VAL A 471 0.52 -6.62 -2.41
C VAL A 471 0.21 -8.09 -2.11
N ALA A 472 0.51 -8.98 -3.06
CA ALA A 472 0.40 -10.42 -2.88
C ALA A 472 1.47 -11.19 -3.63
N PHE A 473 1.97 -12.29 -3.06
CA PHE A 473 2.99 -13.16 -3.66
C PHE A 473 2.43 -14.56 -4.00
N ASN A 474 2.76 -15.07 -5.20
CA ASN A 474 2.41 -16.44 -5.58
C ASN A 474 3.39 -17.45 -4.98
N ASN A 475 3.18 -17.79 -3.71
CA ASN A 475 3.94 -18.83 -3.00
C ASN A 475 3.45 -20.25 -3.34
N GLY A 476 2.90 -20.41 -4.54
CA GLY A 476 2.35 -21.65 -5.04
C GLY A 476 0.98 -21.99 -4.46
N ARG A 477 0.72 -23.30 -4.37
CA ARG A 477 -0.57 -23.86 -3.93
C ARG A 477 -0.38 -24.57 -2.60
N SER A 478 -1.37 -24.44 -1.74
CA SER A 478 -1.33 -25.10 -0.43
C SER A 478 -1.54 -26.60 -0.48
N THR A 479 -1.37 -27.24 0.67
CA THR A 479 -1.67 -28.65 0.88
C THR A 479 -2.81 -28.82 1.89
N VAL A 480 -3.59 -29.89 1.76
CA VAL A 480 -4.77 -30.18 2.60
C VAL A 480 -4.49 -30.29 4.10
N ASN A 481 -3.22 -30.32 4.51
CA ASN A 481 -2.83 -30.41 5.92
C ASN A 481 -2.55 -29.03 6.55
N TYR A 482 -2.61 -27.95 5.77
CA TYR A 482 -2.45 -26.60 6.28
C TYR A 482 -3.79 -26.02 6.75
N ASN A 483 -3.81 -25.31 7.87
CA ASN A 483 -5.03 -24.77 8.48
C ASN A 483 -5.75 -23.75 7.58
N SER A 484 -4.99 -22.98 6.79
CA SER A 484 -5.53 -22.00 5.84
C SER A 484 -5.71 -22.58 4.43
N TYR A 485 -5.70 -23.92 4.28
CA TYR A 485 -5.99 -24.57 3.01
C TYR A 485 -7.32 -24.02 2.43
N PRO A 486 -7.37 -23.66 1.13
CA PRO A 486 -6.37 -23.95 0.08
C PRO A 486 -5.32 -22.88 -0.21
N PHE A 487 -5.26 -21.80 0.55
CA PHE A 487 -4.30 -20.72 0.33
C PHE A 487 -2.91 -21.09 0.83
N ALA A 488 -1.88 -20.70 0.07
CA ALA A 488 -0.49 -20.87 0.47
C ALA A 488 -0.20 -20.09 1.77
N HIS A 489 0.95 -20.33 2.40
CA HIS A 489 1.37 -19.49 3.53
C HIS A 489 1.50 -18.03 3.08
N ALA A 490 0.99 -17.12 3.90
CA ALA A 490 1.25 -15.71 3.76
C ALA A 490 2.69 -15.42 4.23
N VAL A 491 3.34 -14.47 3.57
CA VAL A 491 4.54 -13.80 4.10
C VAL A 491 4.14 -12.56 4.89
N GLN A 492 5.05 -12.03 5.71
CA GLN A 492 4.85 -10.82 6.52
C GLN A 492 4.46 -9.57 5.72
N PHE A 493 4.63 -9.64 4.40
CA PHE A 493 4.43 -8.54 3.47
C PHE A 493 3.26 -8.77 2.51
N ASP A 494 2.55 -9.90 2.60
CA ASP A 494 1.28 -10.07 1.91
C ASP A 494 0.22 -9.17 2.56
N ASP A 495 -0.66 -8.60 1.75
CA ASP A 495 -1.91 -7.98 2.20
C ASP A 495 -3.13 -8.82 1.78
N PHE A 496 -2.98 -9.58 0.70
CA PHE A 496 -3.97 -10.51 0.23
C PHE A 496 -3.28 -11.73 -0.39
N THR A 497 -4.02 -12.80 -0.62
CA THR A 497 -3.44 -14.00 -1.23
C THR A 497 -3.38 -13.89 -2.75
N PHE A 498 -2.29 -14.35 -3.39
CA PHE A 498 -2.28 -14.43 -4.86
C PHE A 498 -3.41 -15.36 -5.37
N GLY A 499 -3.65 -16.47 -4.67
CA GLY A 499 -4.84 -17.28 -4.90
C GLY A 499 -4.79 -18.19 -6.12
N HIS A 500 -3.60 -18.63 -6.53
CA HIS A 500 -3.44 -19.40 -7.76
C HIS A 500 -4.25 -20.70 -7.70
N ALA A 501 -5.24 -20.84 -8.58
CA ALA A 501 -6.09 -22.02 -8.65
C ALA A 501 -5.32 -23.34 -8.92
N PHE A 502 -5.86 -24.44 -8.42
CA PHE A 502 -5.39 -25.80 -8.71
C PHE A 502 -5.64 -26.17 -10.18
N GLY A 503 -4.73 -26.98 -10.72
CA GLY A 503 -4.77 -27.45 -12.09
C GLY A 503 -3.81 -26.75 -13.05
N GLY A 504 -3.32 -25.55 -12.73
CA GLY A 504 -2.35 -24.84 -13.58
C GLY A 504 -2.89 -24.67 -15.00
N ASN A 505 -2.22 -25.23 -16.01
CA ASN A 505 -2.68 -25.15 -17.39
C ASN A 505 -3.96 -25.97 -17.70
N ASN A 506 -4.43 -26.83 -16.78
CA ASN A 506 -5.65 -27.62 -16.98
C ASN A 506 -6.94 -26.79 -16.84
N ASN A 507 -8.07 -27.33 -17.26
CA ASN A 507 -9.40 -26.72 -17.07
C ASN A 507 -9.74 -26.60 -15.57
N HIS A 508 -9.93 -25.38 -15.07
CA HIS A 508 -10.19 -25.09 -13.65
C HIS A 508 -11.60 -25.46 -13.20
N ALA A 509 -12.54 -25.52 -14.13
CA ALA A 509 -13.93 -25.88 -13.88
C ALA A 509 -14.20 -27.37 -14.17
N GLU A 510 -13.17 -28.20 -14.37
CA GLU A 510 -13.34 -29.60 -14.76
C GLU A 510 -13.96 -30.44 -13.63
N LYS A 511 -15.15 -31.01 -13.90
CA LYS A 511 -15.94 -31.81 -12.94
C LYS A 511 -15.66 -33.32 -13.01
N VAL A 512 -15.18 -33.86 -14.14
CA VAL A 512 -15.18 -35.31 -14.38
C VAL A 512 -13.80 -35.94 -14.20
N ASP A 513 -12.82 -35.54 -15.01
CA ASP A 513 -11.58 -36.33 -15.19
C ASP A 513 -10.41 -35.89 -14.29
N GLY A 514 -10.60 -34.84 -13.49
CA GLY A 514 -9.56 -34.33 -12.57
C GLY A 514 -10.08 -33.70 -11.29
N ASN A 515 -11.41 -33.58 -11.14
CA ASN A 515 -12.08 -32.96 -9.99
C ASN A 515 -11.54 -31.56 -9.61
N GLN A 516 -11.05 -30.79 -10.58
CA GLN A 516 -10.47 -29.46 -10.34
C GLN A 516 -11.51 -28.49 -9.81
N PHE A 517 -12.76 -28.61 -10.29
CA PHE A 517 -13.88 -27.82 -9.81
C PHE A 517 -14.00 -27.87 -8.27
N ASN A 518 -14.06 -29.07 -7.69
CA ASN A 518 -14.24 -29.21 -6.25
C ASN A 518 -13.00 -28.79 -5.45
N LEU A 519 -11.79 -28.97 -6.01
CA LEU A 519 -10.55 -28.50 -5.37
C LEU A 519 -10.50 -26.97 -5.34
N ASN A 520 -10.85 -26.33 -6.45
CA ASN A 520 -10.85 -24.88 -6.55
C ASN A 520 -11.97 -24.24 -5.72
N TYR A 521 -13.15 -24.88 -5.62
CA TYR A 521 -14.25 -24.40 -4.79
C TYR A 521 -13.91 -24.32 -3.30
N GLN A 522 -12.87 -25.04 -2.83
CA GLN A 522 -12.38 -24.90 -1.46
C GLN A 522 -11.88 -23.49 -1.16
N HIS A 523 -11.47 -22.70 -2.15
CA HIS A 523 -11.06 -21.30 -1.93
C HIS A 523 -12.28 -20.49 -1.51
N ILE A 524 -13.39 -20.65 -2.24
CA ILE A 524 -14.67 -19.99 -1.96
C ILE A 524 -15.23 -20.43 -0.60
N THR A 525 -15.13 -21.73 -0.30
CA THR A 525 -15.52 -22.27 1.01
C THR A 525 -14.72 -21.63 2.14
N ARG A 526 -13.38 -21.56 2.00
CA ARG A 526 -12.51 -20.95 3.01
C ARG A 526 -12.78 -19.46 3.18
N MET A 527 -13.00 -18.71 2.10
CA MET A 527 -13.41 -17.30 2.18
C MET A 527 -14.71 -17.16 2.98
N THR A 528 -15.72 -17.98 2.66
CA THR A 528 -17.02 -17.99 3.38
C THR A 528 -16.86 -18.32 4.85
N ASP A 529 -16.07 -19.34 5.18
CA ASP A 529 -15.85 -19.78 6.56
C ASP A 529 -15.10 -18.75 7.42
N THR A 530 -14.35 -17.85 6.79
CA THR A 530 -13.48 -16.86 7.45
C THR A 530 -13.88 -15.41 7.23
N ASN A 531 -15.04 -15.16 6.62
CA ASN A 531 -15.47 -13.82 6.24
C ASN A 531 -14.38 -13.08 5.43
N GLY A 532 -13.76 -13.80 4.51
CA GLY A 532 -12.79 -13.28 3.55
C GLY A 532 -11.36 -13.19 4.08
N TYR A 533 -11.15 -13.34 5.39
CA TYR A 533 -9.82 -13.31 6.00
C TYR A 533 -9.22 -14.71 6.11
N VAL A 534 -8.64 -15.19 5.01
CA VAL A 534 -8.44 -16.63 4.80
C VAL A 534 -7.36 -17.27 5.68
N HIS A 535 -6.60 -16.47 6.40
CA HIS A 535 -5.61 -16.89 7.38
C HIS A 535 -6.07 -16.79 8.83
N ALA A 536 -7.25 -16.21 9.09
CA ALA A 536 -7.80 -16.09 10.43
C ALA A 536 -7.83 -17.44 11.18
N ASP A 537 -7.46 -17.38 12.46
CA ASP A 537 -7.29 -18.53 13.36
C ASP A 537 -6.20 -19.52 12.87
N GLY A 538 -5.24 -19.01 12.10
CA GLY A 538 -4.17 -19.77 11.45
C GLY A 538 -2.99 -20.10 12.37
N ASN A 539 -1.80 -20.16 11.77
CA ASN A 539 -0.57 -20.43 12.51
C ASN A 539 -0.05 -19.17 13.23
N TRP A 540 -0.38 -18.00 12.70
CA TRP A 540 0.07 -16.72 13.19
C TRP A 540 -1.13 -15.81 13.42
N ALA A 541 -0.97 -14.82 14.29
CA ALA A 541 -1.99 -13.80 14.52
C ALA A 541 -1.75 -12.56 13.63
N TRP A 542 -0.51 -12.38 13.15
CA TRP A 542 -0.18 -11.24 12.29
C TRP A 542 -0.76 -11.38 10.88
N ASP A 543 -1.11 -12.59 10.43
CA ASP A 543 -1.76 -12.84 9.13
C ASP A 543 -3.31 -12.94 9.23
N ASP A 544 -3.90 -12.66 10.39
CA ASP A 544 -5.36 -12.81 10.60
C ASP A 544 -6.20 -11.87 9.70
N LEU A 545 -5.60 -10.80 9.15
CA LEU A 545 -6.28 -9.83 8.28
C LEU A 545 -5.98 -10.02 6.78
N ILE A 546 -5.24 -11.06 6.40
CA ILE A 546 -4.94 -11.33 4.98
C ILE A 546 -6.23 -11.64 4.23
N VAL A 547 -6.55 -10.81 3.25
CA VAL A 547 -7.73 -10.97 2.41
C VAL A 547 -7.52 -12.12 1.43
N GLY A 548 -8.49 -13.02 1.34
CA GLY A 548 -8.49 -14.10 0.36
C GLY A 548 -8.82 -13.56 -1.01
N ASN A 549 -7.90 -13.69 -1.96
CA ASN A 549 -8.19 -13.52 -3.38
C ASN A 549 -8.05 -14.87 -4.09
N PHE A 550 -8.94 -15.16 -5.05
CA PHE A 550 -8.85 -16.36 -5.88
C PHE A 550 -8.60 -15.98 -7.33
N HIS A 551 -7.53 -16.52 -7.93
CA HIS A 551 -7.10 -16.18 -9.28
C HIS A 551 -7.23 -17.39 -10.21
N SER A 552 -8.08 -17.25 -11.23
CA SER A 552 -8.44 -18.32 -12.16
C SER A 552 -8.67 -17.79 -13.58
N LYS A 553 -8.75 -18.69 -14.56
CA LYS A 553 -9.03 -18.38 -15.97
C LYS A 553 -10.48 -18.61 -16.29
N LEU A 554 -10.97 -17.87 -17.28
CA LEU A 554 -12.24 -18.13 -17.93
C LEU A 554 -12.20 -19.32 -18.92
N SER A 555 -11.05 -19.59 -19.52
CA SER A 555 -10.91 -20.58 -20.61
C SER A 555 -10.47 -21.96 -20.13
N THR A 556 -10.68 -23.01 -20.93
CA THR A 556 -10.20 -24.36 -20.56
C THR A 556 -8.67 -24.53 -20.64
N THR A 557 -7.94 -23.58 -21.24
CA THR A 557 -6.54 -23.81 -21.67
C THR A 557 -5.50 -22.86 -21.08
N ALA A 558 -5.74 -21.55 -21.02
CA ALA A 558 -4.72 -20.59 -20.55
C ALA A 558 -5.34 -19.37 -19.85
N TRP A 559 -4.52 -18.63 -19.09
CA TRP A 559 -4.90 -17.38 -18.39
C TRP A 559 -5.37 -16.33 -19.39
N LYS A 560 -4.49 -15.87 -20.28
CA LYS A 560 -4.75 -14.73 -21.17
C LYS A 560 -5.72 -15.05 -22.33
N TYR A 561 -5.56 -16.20 -22.99
CA TYR A 561 -6.28 -16.51 -24.23
C TYR A 561 -6.81 -17.95 -24.30
N GLY A 562 -7.99 -18.14 -24.86
CA GLY A 562 -8.55 -19.47 -25.06
C GLY A 562 -9.93 -19.43 -25.71
N PRO A 563 -10.17 -20.16 -26.81
CA PRO A 563 -11.44 -20.08 -27.53
C PRO A 563 -12.59 -20.81 -26.83
N ASN A 564 -12.30 -21.67 -25.85
CA ASN A 564 -13.27 -22.56 -25.23
C ASN A 564 -13.55 -22.13 -23.78
N GLN A 565 -14.84 -21.89 -23.49
CA GLN A 565 -15.38 -21.60 -22.17
C GLN A 565 -15.14 -22.77 -21.20
N ALA A 566 -14.65 -22.47 -19.99
CA ALA A 566 -14.52 -23.44 -18.90
C ALA A 566 -15.78 -23.54 -18.04
N TRP A 567 -16.40 -22.40 -17.72
CA TRP A 567 -17.39 -22.28 -16.65
C TRP A 567 -18.82 -22.37 -17.16
N GLU A 568 -19.69 -23.04 -16.41
CA GLU A 568 -21.14 -22.92 -16.59
C GLU A 568 -21.62 -21.64 -15.87
N GLN A 569 -22.62 -20.93 -16.42
CA GLN A 569 -23.09 -19.65 -15.87
C GLN A 569 -23.50 -19.77 -14.39
N ASP A 570 -24.28 -20.81 -14.05
CA ASP A 570 -24.80 -21.00 -12.70
C ASP A 570 -23.66 -21.19 -11.68
N ASP A 571 -22.63 -21.96 -12.02
CA ASP A 571 -21.47 -22.16 -11.14
C ASP A 571 -20.69 -20.87 -10.98
N PHE A 572 -20.46 -20.15 -12.08
CA PHE A 572 -19.69 -18.90 -12.07
C PHE A 572 -20.39 -17.83 -11.22
N ASN A 573 -21.71 -17.67 -11.40
CA ASN A 573 -22.55 -16.79 -10.59
C ASN A 573 -22.54 -17.19 -9.11
N GLN A 574 -22.63 -18.48 -8.80
CA GLN A 574 -22.59 -18.97 -7.43
C GLN A 574 -21.24 -18.64 -6.76
N TRP A 575 -20.12 -18.97 -7.42
CA TRP A 575 -18.79 -18.79 -6.84
C TRP A 575 -18.49 -17.31 -6.62
N SER A 576 -18.82 -16.47 -7.61
CA SER A 576 -18.68 -15.02 -7.49
C SER A 576 -19.50 -14.47 -6.31
N LEU A 577 -20.80 -14.80 -6.23
CA LEU A 577 -21.65 -14.29 -5.15
C LEU A 577 -21.14 -14.71 -3.76
N GLU A 578 -20.81 -15.98 -3.58
CA GLU A 578 -20.33 -16.50 -2.28
C GLU A 578 -19.01 -15.84 -1.88
N ALA A 579 -18.08 -15.64 -2.82
CA ALA A 579 -16.82 -14.95 -2.53
C ALA A 579 -17.04 -13.47 -2.19
N MET A 580 -17.86 -12.74 -2.96
CA MET A 580 -18.09 -11.32 -2.73
C MET A 580 -18.81 -11.08 -1.40
N GLN A 581 -19.86 -11.85 -1.10
CA GLN A 581 -20.59 -11.75 0.17
C GLN A 581 -19.76 -12.16 1.39
N ALA A 582 -18.79 -13.05 1.19
CA ALA A 582 -17.83 -13.38 2.23
C ALA A 582 -16.79 -12.29 2.43
N GLY A 583 -16.71 -11.26 1.58
CA GLY A 583 -15.63 -10.26 1.63
C GLY A 583 -14.29 -10.79 1.11
N GLY A 584 -14.30 -11.83 0.27
CA GLY A 584 -13.13 -12.23 -0.51
C GLY A 584 -12.98 -11.39 -1.79
N SER A 585 -11.90 -11.63 -2.53
CA SER A 585 -11.64 -11.05 -3.86
C SER A 585 -11.54 -12.14 -4.92
N MET A 586 -11.85 -11.84 -6.18
CA MET A 586 -11.66 -12.76 -7.30
C MET A 586 -10.95 -12.10 -8.48
N THR A 587 -10.14 -12.87 -9.20
CA THR A 587 -9.52 -12.44 -10.45
C THR A 587 -9.79 -13.49 -11.53
N TRP A 588 -10.44 -13.07 -12.62
CA TRP A 588 -10.82 -13.91 -13.74
C TRP A 588 -10.09 -13.51 -15.02
N ASP A 589 -9.10 -14.32 -15.41
CA ASP A 589 -8.24 -14.00 -16.54
C ASP A 589 -8.79 -14.44 -17.91
N GLY A 590 -8.51 -13.60 -18.90
CA GLY A 590 -8.68 -13.88 -20.32
C GLY A 590 -10.10 -13.68 -20.85
N SER A 591 -10.46 -14.26 -22.00
CA SER A 591 -9.72 -15.23 -22.83
C SER A 591 -9.51 -14.77 -24.27
N TYR A 592 -9.46 -13.46 -24.52
CA TYR A 592 -9.32 -12.81 -25.83
C TYR A 592 -8.40 -13.54 -26.84
N ASN A 593 -8.56 -13.27 -28.12
CA ASN A 593 -7.77 -13.96 -29.12
C ASN A 593 -6.27 -13.64 -29.00
N ARG A 594 -5.39 -14.55 -29.42
CA ARG A 594 -3.93 -14.41 -29.24
C ARG A 594 -3.34 -13.14 -29.87
N THR A 595 -4.00 -12.56 -30.87
CA THR A 595 -3.58 -11.30 -31.51
C THR A 595 -4.09 -10.05 -30.79
N ILE A 596 -4.83 -10.19 -29.69
CA ILE A 596 -5.34 -9.09 -28.87
C ILE A 596 -6.16 -8.09 -29.71
N THR A 597 -7.14 -8.63 -30.41
CA THR A 597 -8.00 -7.85 -31.32
C THR A 597 -9.48 -8.02 -31.04
N THR A 598 -9.86 -9.04 -30.27
CA THR A 598 -11.25 -9.27 -29.88
C THR A 598 -11.30 -10.15 -28.63
N VAL A 599 -12.26 -9.86 -27.78
CA VAL A 599 -12.75 -10.77 -26.74
C VAL A 599 -13.66 -11.81 -27.42
N TYR A 600 -13.68 -13.04 -26.92
CA TYR A 600 -14.62 -14.05 -27.44
C TYR A 600 -16.02 -13.76 -26.93
N ASP A 601 -17.04 -13.91 -27.78
CA ASP A 601 -18.41 -13.50 -27.45
C ASP A 601 -18.97 -14.16 -26.17
N TRP A 602 -18.63 -15.43 -25.94
CA TRP A 602 -19.06 -16.15 -24.73
C TRP A 602 -18.52 -15.56 -23.43
N VAL A 603 -17.40 -14.82 -23.47
CA VAL A 603 -16.85 -14.12 -22.30
C VAL A 603 -17.81 -13.00 -21.89
N TYR A 604 -18.28 -12.20 -22.84
CA TYR A 604 -19.26 -11.15 -22.52
C TYR A 604 -20.55 -11.75 -21.94
N VAL A 605 -21.07 -12.83 -22.55
CA VAL A 605 -22.28 -13.50 -22.03
C VAL A 605 -22.08 -13.95 -20.58
N LEU A 606 -20.91 -14.53 -20.28
CA LEU A 606 -20.60 -14.99 -18.93
C LEU A 606 -20.53 -13.81 -17.94
N LEU A 607 -19.78 -12.76 -18.28
CA LEU A 607 -19.58 -11.59 -17.42
C LEU A 607 -20.87 -10.77 -17.24
N GLU A 608 -21.63 -10.51 -18.30
CA GLU A 608 -22.93 -9.82 -18.25
C GLU A 608 -23.93 -10.61 -17.39
N GLY A 609 -23.98 -11.94 -17.55
CA GLY A 609 -24.85 -12.80 -16.74
C GLY A 609 -24.47 -12.85 -15.25
N THR A 610 -23.20 -12.56 -14.93
CA THR A 610 -22.72 -12.43 -13.54
C THR A 610 -22.95 -11.05 -12.98
N ASP A 611 -22.73 -10.02 -13.78
CA ASP A 611 -23.01 -8.63 -13.43
C ASP A 611 -24.48 -8.45 -13.04
N GLU A 612 -25.41 -8.90 -13.90
CA GLU A 612 -26.86 -8.89 -13.62
C GLU A 612 -27.21 -9.65 -12.33
N TYR A 613 -26.50 -10.74 -12.05
CA TYR A 613 -26.73 -11.55 -10.87
C TYR A 613 -26.21 -10.86 -9.60
N LEU A 614 -25.00 -10.32 -9.64
CA LEU A 614 -24.40 -9.61 -8.50
C LEU A 614 -25.15 -8.30 -8.20
N MET A 615 -25.58 -7.56 -9.21
CA MET A 615 -26.41 -6.35 -9.02
C MET A 615 -27.63 -6.63 -8.13
N ALA A 616 -28.26 -7.80 -8.27
CA ALA A 616 -29.45 -8.15 -7.52
C ALA A 616 -29.18 -8.80 -6.16
N TYR A 617 -28.00 -9.41 -5.96
CA TYR A 617 -27.79 -10.33 -4.83
C TYR A 617 -26.55 -10.06 -3.99
N GLU A 618 -25.54 -9.36 -4.49
CA GLU A 618 -24.27 -9.16 -3.80
C GLU A 618 -24.48 -8.45 -2.46
N SER A 619 -25.03 -7.24 -2.51
CA SER A 619 -25.25 -6.37 -1.37
C SER A 619 -26.69 -5.86 -1.37
N PRO A 620 -27.69 -6.64 -0.90
CA PRO A 620 -29.09 -6.23 -0.82
C PRO A 620 -29.34 -5.19 0.28
N GLY A 621 -30.42 -4.42 0.17
CA GLY A 621 -30.73 -3.33 1.07
C GLY A 621 -30.27 -1.99 0.50
N ALA A 622 -29.29 -1.34 1.14
CA ALA A 622 -28.90 0.01 0.76
C ALA A 622 -28.42 0.07 -0.71
N PRO A 623 -28.54 1.23 -1.38
CA PRO A 623 -28.14 1.34 -2.78
C PRO A 623 -26.66 1.05 -2.99
N ASN A 624 -26.33 0.47 -4.13
CA ASN A 624 -24.97 0.17 -4.53
C ASN A 624 -24.45 1.17 -5.55
N TRP A 625 -23.16 1.44 -5.50
CA TRP A 625 -22.44 2.21 -6.50
C TRP A 625 -21.80 1.26 -7.52
N ALA A 626 -21.69 1.70 -8.78
CA ALA A 626 -20.99 0.94 -9.80
C ALA A 626 -19.47 0.95 -9.61
N ARG A 627 -18.85 -0.20 -9.88
CA ARG A 627 -17.42 -0.48 -10.02
C ARG A 627 -16.61 -0.10 -8.78
N GLY A 628 -15.30 0.03 -8.97
CA GLY A 628 -14.37 0.48 -7.95
C GLY A 628 -14.29 2.00 -7.77
N SER A 629 -14.75 2.80 -8.75
CA SER A 629 -14.67 4.27 -8.70
C SER A 629 -15.77 4.95 -9.51
N THR A 630 -16.00 6.24 -9.25
CA THR A 630 -16.91 7.10 -10.03
C THR A 630 -16.11 8.30 -10.56
N PRO A 631 -15.51 8.18 -11.76
CA PRO A 631 -14.66 9.24 -12.30
C PRO A 631 -15.51 10.46 -12.68
N LEU A 632 -15.14 11.62 -12.16
CA LEU A 632 -15.76 12.89 -12.54
C LEU A 632 -14.93 13.56 -13.65
N PRO A 633 -15.57 14.15 -14.67
CA PRO A 633 -14.83 14.94 -15.66
C PRO A 633 -14.09 16.12 -15.03
N THR A 634 -12.94 16.51 -15.60
CA THR A 634 -12.26 17.75 -15.22
C THR A 634 -13.19 18.96 -15.38
N ALA A 635 -13.20 19.82 -14.38
CA ALA A 635 -13.87 21.12 -14.44
C ALA A 635 -12.88 22.20 -14.90
N TYR A 636 -13.33 23.12 -15.74
CA TYR A 636 -12.47 24.19 -16.27
C TYR A 636 -12.76 25.54 -15.62
N LEU A 637 -11.70 26.28 -15.27
CA LEU A 637 -11.79 27.56 -14.57
C LEU A 637 -12.71 28.57 -15.29
N GLY A 638 -13.76 29.01 -14.58
CA GLY A 638 -14.74 29.96 -15.09
C GLY A 638 -15.72 29.41 -16.13
N GLU A 639 -15.64 28.13 -16.48
CA GLU A 639 -16.60 27.45 -17.34
C GLU A 639 -17.71 26.77 -16.53
N SER A 640 -18.89 26.56 -17.11
CA SER A 640 -19.96 25.83 -16.41
C SER A 640 -19.65 24.35 -16.39
N TYR A 641 -19.54 23.78 -15.19
CA TYR A 641 -19.45 22.34 -14.97
C TYR A 641 -20.84 21.72 -14.88
N SER A 642 -21.02 20.57 -15.53
CA SER A 642 -22.25 19.77 -15.46
C SER A 642 -21.94 18.31 -15.78
N HIS A 643 -22.26 17.42 -14.84
CA HIS A 643 -22.10 15.98 -15.00
C HIS A 643 -23.32 15.25 -14.42
N GLU A 644 -23.84 14.27 -15.15
CA GLU A 644 -25.01 13.49 -14.75
C GLU A 644 -24.58 12.16 -14.16
N LEU A 645 -25.19 11.79 -13.03
CA LEU A 645 -25.16 10.44 -12.48
C LEU A 645 -26.55 9.83 -12.57
N THR A 646 -26.63 8.60 -13.08
CA THR A 646 -27.87 7.95 -13.51
C THR A 646 -28.09 6.63 -12.75
N GLU A 647 -29.30 6.49 -12.19
CA GLU A 647 -29.80 5.26 -11.59
C GLU A 647 -29.88 4.14 -12.63
N GLY A 648 -29.34 2.98 -12.27
CA GLY A 648 -29.16 1.85 -13.15
C GLY A 648 -27.84 1.85 -13.91
N ASP A 649 -27.05 2.93 -13.88
CA ASP A 649 -25.73 3.00 -14.52
C ASP A 649 -24.62 3.27 -13.50
N ASP A 650 -24.68 4.40 -12.78
CA ASP A 650 -23.67 4.81 -11.80
C ASP A 650 -23.95 4.26 -10.39
N PHE A 651 -25.21 3.99 -10.11
CA PHE A 651 -25.69 3.39 -8.88
C PHE A 651 -27.05 2.74 -9.07
N TRP A 652 -27.46 1.83 -8.19
CA TRP A 652 -28.77 1.18 -8.26
C TRP A 652 -29.24 0.72 -6.89
N ASP A 653 -30.54 0.48 -6.78
CA ASP A 653 -31.13 -0.30 -5.68
C ASP A 653 -31.21 -1.78 -6.10
N PRO A 654 -30.65 -2.73 -5.33
CA PRO A 654 -30.72 -4.17 -5.62
C PRO A 654 -32.15 -4.74 -5.73
N GLU A 655 -33.06 -4.23 -4.90
CA GLU A 655 -34.47 -4.61 -4.88
C GLU A 655 -35.31 -3.80 -5.89
N GLY A 656 -34.75 -2.70 -6.40
CA GLY A 656 -35.38 -1.80 -7.35
C GLY A 656 -36.37 -0.82 -6.71
N ASP A 657 -36.19 -0.49 -5.43
CA ASP A 657 -36.90 0.65 -4.83
C ASP A 657 -36.31 1.98 -5.35
N GLU A 658 -37.05 3.07 -5.13
CA GLU A 658 -36.66 4.40 -5.63
C GLU A 658 -35.48 4.96 -4.84
N ILE A 659 -34.43 5.39 -5.55
CA ILE A 659 -33.36 6.23 -4.98
C ILE A 659 -33.93 7.61 -4.62
N ILE A 660 -34.00 7.89 -3.33
CA ILE A 660 -34.65 9.11 -2.79
C ILE A 660 -33.68 10.28 -2.65
N GLN A 661 -32.37 10.04 -2.61
CA GLN A 661 -31.37 11.09 -2.40
C GLN A 661 -30.01 10.76 -3.00
N LEU A 662 -29.34 11.79 -3.52
CA LEU A 662 -27.89 11.86 -3.74
C LEU A 662 -27.41 13.19 -3.13
N ARG A 663 -26.35 13.18 -2.32
CA ARG A 663 -25.78 14.40 -1.72
C ARG A 663 -24.26 14.33 -1.56
N ILE A 664 -23.63 15.49 -1.47
CA ILE A 664 -22.24 15.63 -0.99
C ILE A 664 -22.28 15.59 0.55
N VAL A 665 -21.50 14.71 1.19
CA VAL A 665 -21.45 14.61 2.66
C VAL A 665 -20.28 15.36 3.28
N ASP A 666 -19.14 15.44 2.58
CA ASP A 666 -17.93 16.12 3.06
C ASP A 666 -17.85 17.54 2.50
N THR A 667 -18.78 18.41 2.92
CA THR A 667 -18.95 19.74 2.31
C THR A 667 -17.75 20.67 2.48
N ASP A 668 -16.89 20.41 3.46
CA ASP A 668 -15.68 21.21 3.70
C ASP A 668 -14.53 20.82 2.75
N SER A 669 -14.55 19.58 2.23
CA SER A 669 -13.57 19.07 1.26
C SER A 669 -14.05 19.19 -0.19
N ALA A 670 -15.35 19.36 -0.42
CA ALA A 670 -15.90 19.59 -1.75
C ALA A 670 -15.78 21.07 -2.19
N PRO A 671 -15.68 21.37 -3.50
CA PRO A 671 -15.66 22.75 -3.97
C PRO A 671 -16.96 23.48 -3.60
N ALA A 672 -16.84 24.68 -3.03
CA ALA A 672 -18.00 25.44 -2.56
C ALA A 672 -18.99 25.85 -3.67
N TRP A 673 -18.56 25.83 -4.94
CA TRP A 673 -19.39 26.12 -6.11
C TRP A 673 -20.17 24.90 -6.62
N LEU A 674 -19.79 23.69 -6.21
CA LEU A 674 -20.36 22.44 -6.68
C LEU A 674 -21.67 22.15 -5.96
N SER A 675 -22.69 21.77 -6.71
CA SER A 675 -24.02 21.45 -6.18
C SER A 675 -24.57 20.20 -6.85
N VAL A 676 -25.47 19.51 -6.15
CA VAL A 676 -26.16 18.31 -6.64
C VAL A 676 -27.67 18.57 -6.68
N GLU A 677 -28.31 18.30 -7.82
CA GLU A 677 -29.76 18.42 -7.98
C GLU A 677 -30.33 17.21 -8.74
N LYS A 678 -31.48 16.68 -8.32
CA LYS A 678 -32.24 15.68 -9.09
C LYS A 678 -32.93 16.37 -10.26
N THR A 679 -32.44 16.16 -11.48
CA THR A 679 -32.89 16.87 -12.69
C THR A 679 -33.94 16.10 -13.49
N ASP A 680 -33.97 14.77 -13.38
CA ASP A 680 -35.04 13.90 -13.89
C ASP A 680 -35.26 12.70 -12.96
N THR A 681 -36.23 11.84 -13.28
CA THR A 681 -36.40 10.55 -12.60
C THR A 681 -35.16 9.69 -12.83
N GLY A 682 -34.51 9.29 -11.74
CA GLY A 682 -33.28 8.51 -11.78
C GLY A 682 -32.04 9.29 -12.17
N VAL A 683 -32.09 10.62 -12.36
CA VAL A 683 -30.94 11.41 -12.82
C VAL A 683 -30.64 12.55 -11.85
N TRP A 684 -29.38 12.61 -11.40
CA TRP A 684 -28.84 13.68 -10.58
C TRP A 684 -27.71 14.38 -11.32
N THR A 685 -27.68 15.70 -11.27
CA THR A 685 -26.66 16.50 -11.94
C THR A 685 -25.79 17.19 -10.91
N LEU A 686 -24.49 16.92 -10.96
CA LEU A 686 -23.45 17.72 -10.33
C LEU A 686 -23.18 18.93 -11.21
N SER A 687 -23.33 20.14 -10.69
CA SER A 687 -23.14 21.36 -11.49
C SER A 687 -22.68 22.57 -10.68
N GLY A 688 -22.05 23.51 -11.39
CA GLY A 688 -21.66 24.81 -10.87
C GLY A 688 -20.63 25.50 -11.78
N VAL A 689 -19.91 26.49 -11.25
CA VAL A 689 -18.88 27.21 -12.00
C VAL A 689 -17.64 27.31 -11.11
N PRO A 690 -16.49 26.73 -11.49
CA PRO A 690 -15.26 26.84 -10.74
C PRO A 690 -14.86 28.29 -10.44
N THR A 691 -14.41 28.54 -9.22
CA THR A 691 -14.09 29.87 -8.68
C THR A 691 -12.66 30.01 -8.18
N GLU A 692 -11.88 28.93 -8.29
CA GLU A 692 -10.49 28.84 -7.94
C GLU A 692 -9.67 29.84 -8.78
N SER A 693 -8.55 30.30 -8.23
CA SER A 693 -7.62 31.18 -8.96
C SER A 693 -6.56 30.41 -9.74
N GLU A 694 -6.40 29.13 -9.43
CA GLU A 694 -5.41 28.21 -9.97
C GLU A 694 -5.98 26.80 -9.99
N ALA A 695 -5.26 25.87 -10.64
CA ALA A 695 -5.67 24.48 -10.70
C ALA A 695 -5.72 23.88 -9.29
N ALA A 696 -6.68 23.00 -9.05
CA ALA A 696 -6.91 22.36 -7.76
C ALA A 696 -7.45 20.95 -7.94
N ALA A 697 -7.17 20.07 -6.99
CA ALA A 697 -7.76 18.75 -6.88
C ALA A 697 -8.60 18.68 -5.60
N TYR A 698 -9.77 18.07 -5.69
CA TYR A 698 -10.69 17.89 -4.57
C TYR A 698 -11.01 16.40 -4.40
N GLU A 699 -10.89 15.90 -3.18
CA GLU A 699 -11.39 14.58 -2.79
C GLU A 699 -12.54 14.75 -1.77
N PHE A 700 -13.71 14.17 -2.07
CA PHE A 700 -14.89 14.26 -1.21
C PHE A 700 -15.83 13.07 -1.43
N SER A 701 -16.76 12.84 -0.49
CA SER A 701 -17.72 11.74 -0.63
C SER A 701 -19.10 12.17 -1.15
N LEU A 702 -19.64 11.36 -2.05
CA LEU A 702 -21.05 11.35 -2.43
C LEU A 702 -21.78 10.25 -1.65
N GLU A 703 -23.03 10.50 -1.25
CA GLU A 703 -23.89 9.52 -0.60
C GLU A 703 -25.21 9.40 -1.36
N ILE A 704 -25.59 8.17 -1.69
CA ILE A 704 -26.90 7.79 -2.22
C ILE A 704 -27.72 7.09 -1.13
N ALA A 705 -29.03 7.30 -1.13
CA ALA A 705 -29.93 6.69 -0.16
C ALA A 705 -31.29 6.32 -0.76
N ASP A 706 -31.88 5.27 -0.20
CA ASP A 706 -33.22 4.75 -0.47
C ASP A 706 -34.02 4.64 0.87
N ALA A 707 -35.06 3.80 0.89
CA ALA A 707 -35.82 3.53 2.12
C ALA A 707 -35.11 2.57 3.09
N SER A 708 -34.10 1.83 2.65
CA SER A 708 -33.43 0.78 3.41
C SER A 708 -32.13 1.25 4.08
N GLY A 709 -31.45 2.24 3.49
CA GLY A 709 -30.20 2.79 4.00
C GLY A 709 -29.54 3.80 3.07
N ALA A 710 -28.24 3.99 3.28
CA ALA A 710 -27.41 4.88 2.48
C ALA A 710 -26.00 4.30 2.31
N THR A 711 -25.37 4.63 1.18
CA THR A 711 -24.03 4.16 0.84
C THR A 711 -23.20 5.31 0.27
N SER A 712 -21.97 5.45 0.74
CA SER A 712 -21.04 6.51 0.33
C SER A 712 -20.00 6.04 -0.68
N ARG A 713 -19.49 6.97 -1.48
CA ARG A 713 -18.42 6.79 -2.47
C ARG A 713 -17.49 8.01 -2.44
N SER A 714 -16.19 7.80 -2.21
CA SER A 714 -15.19 8.86 -2.44
C SER A 714 -15.05 9.11 -3.94
N VAL A 715 -14.97 10.38 -4.33
CA VAL A 715 -14.77 10.84 -5.70
C VAL A 715 -13.72 11.94 -5.73
N GLU A 716 -13.01 12.01 -6.85
CA GLU A 716 -12.03 13.06 -7.13
C GLU A 716 -12.58 14.01 -8.20
N LEU A 717 -12.34 15.30 -8.04
CA LEU A 717 -12.62 16.33 -9.04
C LEU A 717 -11.39 17.21 -9.26
N LEU A 718 -10.86 17.15 -10.47
CA LEU A 718 -9.81 18.06 -10.94
C LEU A 718 -10.42 19.35 -11.49
N VAL A 719 -9.81 20.49 -11.16
CA VAL A 719 -10.13 21.82 -11.66
C VAL A 719 -8.90 22.41 -12.33
N GLU A 720 -9.01 22.84 -13.59
CA GLU A 720 -7.89 23.35 -14.40
C GLU A 720 -8.15 24.66 -15.15
#